data_AF-A0A6B2T880-F1
#
_entry.id   AF-A0A6B2T880-F1
#
_cell.length_a   1.000
_cell.length_b   1.000
_cell.length_c   1.000
_cell.angle_alpha   90.00
_cell.angle_beta   90.00
_cell.angle_gamma   90.00
#
_symmetry.space_group_name_H-M   'P 1'
#
loop_
_entity.id
_entity.type
_entity.pdbx_description
1 polymer ?
#
loop_
_entity_poly.entity_id
_entity_poly.type
_entity_poly.pdbx_seq_one_letter_code
_entity_poly.pdbx_strand_id
1 'polypeptide(L)'
;AGLIKMVQALRHQTLPATLYADEPTPHADWESGAVRLLTEPVAWPAGERVRRAGISSFGISGTNAHLILEEAPPADAEAEGAADGARPSGVRAPSPWLLSARTPEALRAQADALGGYVSAQDDEAVDPVDVAGTLLRRSLFEHRAVVLGDGHGERVAALAALAGGRAHPALVRGSGPARSGGTAFLFTGQGSQRPGMGAQLYAAFDTFAQSLDETCAHLDPLLEQPLRGTLFAPAHTARAAALHGTGVTQAALFALEVALYRLVTSFGITPSHLTGHSVGEITAAHVAGVLTLPDACTLVAARGRLMQALPAGGAMLAVQAAEDDMLPLLAGREESLSLAAVNGPAAVVVSGDADAVADIQQNLRGRGLKTKRLNVSHAFHSPLIEPMLDDFRAVTRSLTFHAPALPVVSNLTGRLADAELLADPEYWARHVRQPVRFHDGLRTLGDQGVVRYLELGPDPVLATMVQDCLPARTGDEEDAEPVVAAALRSGHEEARTLLGAVAALHVDGQPADLGALVADAAQLPLPTYRFQRRRYWRPTPDAAAPARAADLQETGHPLLPAVIHQADGGLLLAGRLSLRTHPWLGDHAIAGGVPLPATAFVELALLAGRHGDCDTVDDLTLETPLLLDDPDAGASADTAIADGVKVQVALGAPDESGRRTLTIHSRPAGAEGDDETGGYGEDGDPYGWRRHATGVLTTGRATR
;
A
#
# COMPACT_ATOMS: atom_id res chain seq x y z
N ALA A 1 7.65 -22.72 21.50
CA ALA A 1 9.09 -22.99 21.23
C ALA A 1 9.34 -24.46 20.86
N GLY A 2 8.96 -25.44 21.70
CA GLY A 2 9.16 -26.87 21.41
C GLY A 2 8.61 -27.34 20.05
N LEU A 3 7.42 -26.87 19.67
CA LEU A 3 6.87 -27.13 18.33
C LEU A 3 7.76 -26.62 17.20
N ILE A 4 8.21 -25.36 17.28
CA ILE A 4 9.10 -24.75 16.27
C ILE A 4 10.41 -25.54 16.17
N LYS A 5 11.00 -25.94 17.31
CA LYS A 5 12.21 -26.78 17.35
C LYS A 5 12.01 -28.05 16.52
N MET A 6 10.90 -28.77 16.74
CA MET A 6 10.65 -30.03 16.04
C MET A 6 10.30 -29.85 14.57
N VAL A 7 9.54 -28.82 14.20
CA VAL A 7 9.27 -28.49 12.79
C VAL A 7 10.57 -28.17 12.05
N GLN A 8 11.45 -27.37 12.64
CA GLN A 8 12.76 -27.08 12.04
C GLN A 8 13.66 -28.33 11.97
N ALA A 9 13.63 -29.20 12.98
CA ALA A 9 14.39 -30.44 12.99
C ALA A 9 13.96 -31.39 11.85
N LEU A 10 12.64 -31.50 11.60
CA LEU A 10 12.10 -32.27 10.47
C LEU A 10 12.55 -31.69 9.12
N ARG A 11 12.45 -30.36 8.96
CA ARG A 11 12.84 -29.63 7.74
C ARG A 11 14.33 -29.76 7.42
N HIS A 12 15.19 -29.62 8.42
CA HIS A 12 16.65 -29.71 8.28
C HIS A 12 17.18 -31.13 8.47
N GLN A 13 16.29 -32.11 8.65
CA GLN A 13 16.63 -33.52 8.78
C GLN A 13 17.68 -33.79 9.87
N THR A 14 17.62 -33.04 10.97
CA THR A 14 18.60 -33.10 12.06
C THR A 14 17.94 -32.73 13.38
N LEU A 15 18.14 -33.55 14.41
CA LEU A 15 17.72 -33.27 15.78
C LEU A 15 18.80 -32.42 16.49
N PRO A 16 18.48 -31.21 16.96
CA PRO A 16 19.46 -30.35 17.63
C PRO A 16 19.66 -30.76 19.09
N ALA A 17 20.92 -30.70 19.55
CA ALA A 17 21.33 -31.02 20.91
C ALA A 17 20.54 -30.25 21.98
N THR A 18 20.42 -30.87 23.15
CA THR A 18 19.89 -30.26 24.37
C THR A 18 21.07 -29.71 25.16
N LEU A 19 21.05 -28.40 25.42
CA LEU A 19 22.08 -27.75 26.22
C LEU A 19 21.93 -28.12 27.70
N TYR A 20 23.04 -28.14 28.43
CA TYR A 20 23.11 -28.43 29.87
C TYR A 20 22.58 -29.82 30.24
N ALA A 21 22.87 -30.82 29.40
CA ALA A 21 22.42 -32.21 29.57
C ALA A 21 23.60 -33.21 29.62
N ASP A 22 24.83 -32.73 29.87
CA ASP A 22 26.04 -33.57 29.87
C ASP A 22 26.01 -34.62 31.00
N GLU A 23 25.42 -34.29 32.14
CA GLU A 23 25.17 -35.21 33.24
C GLU A 23 23.66 -35.44 33.40
N PRO A 24 23.15 -36.66 33.15
CA PRO A 24 21.74 -36.99 33.36
C PRO A 24 21.33 -36.84 34.84
N THR A 25 20.11 -36.39 35.12
CA THR A 25 19.62 -36.30 36.50
C THR A 25 19.56 -37.70 37.14
N PRO A 26 20.05 -37.88 38.39
CA PRO A 26 19.97 -39.15 39.10
C PRO A 26 18.54 -39.48 39.58
N HIS A 27 17.61 -38.53 39.45
CA HIS A 27 16.21 -38.69 39.89
C HIS A 27 15.31 -39.35 38.84
N ALA A 28 15.85 -39.74 37.69
CA ALA A 28 15.15 -40.50 36.66
C ALA A 28 15.91 -41.81 36.37
N ASP A 29 15.16 -42.89 36.15
CA ASP A 29 15.72 -44.16 35.70
C ASP A 29 15.86 -44.12 34.17
N TRP A 30 17.10 -43.93 33.70
CA TRP A 30 17.43 -43.87 32.28
C TRP A 30 17.75 -45.25 31.69
N GLU A 31 17.97 -46.28 32.51
CA GLU A 31 18.41 -47.61 32.05
C GLU A 31 17.22 -48.52 31.70
N SER A 32 16.06 -48.34 32.35
CA SER A 32 14.89 -49.19 32.13
C SER A 32 14.00 -48.81 30.93
N GLY A 33 14.24 -47.65 30.32
CA GLY A 33 13.41 -47.09 29.25
C GLY A 33 14.08 -46.99 27.87
N ALA A 34 13.28 -46.81 26.82
CA ALA A 34 13.77 -46.54 25.46
C ALA A 34 14.05 -45.03 25.20
N VAL A 35 14.37 -44.26 26.24
CA VAL A 35 14.54 -42.81 26.19
C VAL A 35 16.01 -42.46 26.38
N ARG A 36 16.55 -41.61 25.50
CA ARG A 36 17.95 -41.14 25.57
C ARG A 36 17.99 -39.62 25.51
N LEU A 37 18.80 -39.01 26.37
CA LEU A 37 19.11 -37.58 26.29
C LEU A 37 19.88 -37.28 25.00
N LEU A 38 19.44 -36.25 24.29
CA LEU A 38 20.05 -35.80 23.04
C LEU A 38 21.12 -34.75 23.37
N THR A 39 22.34 -35.19 23.69
CA THR A 39 23.46 -34.32 24.08
C THR A 39 24.27 -33.78 22.89
N GLU A 40 24.14 -34.39 21.73
CA GLU A 40 24.77 -33.98 20.47
C GLU A 40 23.74 -33.90 19.34
N PRO A 41 24.01 -33.13 18.26
CA PRO A 41 23.15 -33.13 17.09
C PRO A 41 23.13 -34.51 16.41
N VAL A 42 21.95 -35.01 16.07
CA VAL A 42 21.78 -36.33 15.44
C VAL A 42 21.09 -36.17 14.10
N ALA A 43 21.67 -36.74 13.04
CA ALA A 43 21.04 -36.80 11.73
C ALA A 43 19.71 -37.55 11.81
N TRP A 44 18.67 -36.98 11.21
CA TRP A 44 17.32 -37.55 11.18
C TRP A 44 16.74 -37.45 9.76
N PRO A 45 17.37 -38.14 8.77
CA PRO A 45 16.96 -38.08 7.37
C PRO A 45 15.57 -38.65 7.14
N ALA A 46 14.90 -38.14 6.11
CA ALA A 46 13.66 -38.76 5.61
C ALA A 46 13.96 -40.15 5.05
N GLY A 47 13.03 -41.09 5.20
CA GLY A 47 13.18 -42.47 4.74
C GLY A 47 11.83 -43.16 4.60
N GLU A 48 11.81 -44.49 4.56
CA GLU A 48 10.56 -45.27 4.36
C GLU A 48 9.53 -45.08 5.48
N ARG A 49 9.95 -44.68 6.68
CA ARG A 49 9.07 -44.48 7.83
C ARG A 49 8.86 -43.00 8.10
N VAL A 50 7.60 -42.60 8.14
CA VAL A 50 7.16 -41.25 8.55
C VAL A 50 7.76 -40.89 9.91
N ARG A 51 8.57 -39.84 9.93
CA ARG A 51 9.20 -39.28 11.13
C ARG A 51 8.12 -38.66 12.03
N ARG A 52 8.19 -38.99 13.32
CA ARG A 52 7.23 -38.51 14.34
C ARG A 52 7.95 -37.96 15.56
N ALA A 53 7.38 -36.94 16.17
CA ALA A 53 7.86 -36.33 17.42
C ALA A 53 6.72 -36.09 18.40
N GLY A 54 6.94 -36.40 19.67
CA GLY A 54 6.07 -35.97 20.77
C GLY A 54 6.56 -34.64 21.36
N ILE A 55 5.65 -33.71 21.63
CA ILE A 55 5.93 -32.42 22.28
C ILE A 55 5.02 -32.31 23.50
N SER A 56 5.61 -32.17 24.68
CA SER A 56 4.88 -32.00 25.94
C SER A 56 5.17 -30.63 26.57
N SER A 57 4.14 -30.01 27.17
CA SER A 57 4.25 -28.77 27.94
C SER A 57 3.39 -28.88 29.21
N PHE A 58 3.99 -28.61 30.36
CA PHE A 58 3.36 -28.76 31.68
C PHE A 58 3.40 -27.42 32.42
N GLY A 59 2.23 -26.84 32.71
CA GLY A 59 2.11 -25.58 33.45
C GLY A 59 2.10 -25.79 34.95
N ILE A 60 2.60 -24.81 35.73
CA ILE A 60 2.64 -24.87 37.20
C ILE A 60 1.25 -25.05 37.85
N SER A 61 0.19 -24.61 37.18
CA SER A 61 -1.20 -24.82 37.58
C SER A 61 -1.70 -26.26 37.45
N GLY A 62 -0.91 -27.16 36.82
CA GLY A 62 -1.29 -28.53 36.51
C GLY A 62 -1.90 -28.73 35.11
N THR A 63 -1.97 -27.69 34.28
CA THR A 63 -2.44 -27.82 32.89
C THR A 63 -1.37 -28.47 32.01
N ASN A 64 -1.72 -29.60 31.39
CA ASN A 64 -0.81 -30.40 30.57
C ASN A 64 -1.28 -30.41 29.11
N ALA A 65 -0.37 -30.17 28.17
CA ALA A 65 -0.61 -30.30 26.73
C ALA A 65 0.40 -31.26 26.11
N HIS A 66 -0.08 -32.21 25.30
CA HIS A 66 0.77 -33.13 24.53
C HIS A 66 0.34 -33.12 23.06
N LEU A 67 1.31 -32.98 22.17
CA LEU A 67 1.12 -32.95 20.72
C LEU A 67 1.99 -34.03 20.07
N ILE A 68 1.43 -34.71 19.08
CA ILE A 68 2.18 -35.60 18.19
C ILE A 68 2.30 -34.89 16.84
N LEU A 69 3.53 -34.72 16.38
CA LEU A 69 3.86 -34.08 15.11
C LEU A 69 4.41 -35.14 14.15
N GLU A 70 3.94 -35.12 12.91
CA GLU A 70 4.47 -35.94 11.81
C GLU A 70 5.15 -35.04 10.78
N GLU A 71 6.09 -35.58 10.00
CA GLU A 71 6.62 -34.86 8.83
C GLU A 71 5.55 -34.66 7.76
N ALA A 72 5.66 -33.57 6.99
CA ALA A 72 4.76 -33.32 5.87
C ALA A 72 4.93 -34.41 4.79
N PRO A 73 3.86 -34.81 4.09
CA PRO A 73 3.97 -35.70 2.95
C PRO A 73 4.89 -35.09 1.87
N PRO A 74 5.61 -35.92 1.10
CA PRO A 74 6.46 -35.43 0.02
C PRO A 74 5.63 -34.62 -0.99
N ALA A 75 6.19 -33.50 -1.46
CA ALA A 75 5.51 -32.54 -2.32
C ALA A 75 5.03 -33.13 -3.67
N ASP A 76 5.56 -34.28 -4.07
CA ASP A 76 5.26 -34.93 -5.36
C ASP A 76 3.96 -35.75 -5.36
N ALA A 77 3.36 -36.05 -4.20
CA ALA A 77 2.18 -36.92 -4.12
C ALA A 77 0.85 -36.29 -4.57
N GLU A 78 0.81 -34.97 -4.79
CA GLU A 78 -0.39 -34.25 -5.29
C GLU A 78 -0.24 -33.75 -6.73
N ALA A 79 0.93 -33.90 -7.35
CA ALA A 79 1.22 -33.40 -8.71
C ALA A 79 1.00 -34.43 -9.83
N GLU A 80 0.84 -35.72 -9.53
CA GLU A 80 0.66 -36.79 -10.53
C GLU A 80 -0.73 -36.79 -11.22
N GLY A 81 -1.64 -35.89 -10.84
CA GLY A 81 -2.92 -35.68 -11.53
C GLY A 81 -2.92 -34.61 -12.64
N ALA A 82 -1.82 -33.86 -12.82
CA ALA A 82 -1.79 -32.70 -13.72
C ALA A 82 -0.50 -32.58 -14.57
N ALA A 83 0.32 -33.63 -14.64
CA ALA A 83 1.57 -33.63 -15.39
C ALA A 83 1.44 -34.36 -16.74
N ASP A 84 0.58 -33.86 -17.63
CA ASP A 84 0.70 -34.13 -19.08
C ASP A 84 0.36 -32.86 -19.88
N GLY A 85 1.05 -31.78 -19.52
CA GLY A 85 1.06 -30.50 -20.23
C GLY A 85 2.48 -29.98 -20.27
N ALA A 86 3.28 -30.48 -21.22
CA ALA A 86 4.57 -29.88 -21.53
C ALA A 86 4.38 -28.37 -21.71
N ARG A 87 5.06 -27.57 -20.88
CA ARG A 87 5.04 -26.09 -20.95
C ARG A 87 5.26 -25.68 -22.41
N PRO A 88 4.30 -25.06 -23.11
CA PRO A 88 4.59 -24.52 -24.43
C PRO A 88 5.69 -23.49 -24.26
N SER A 89 6.77 -23.66 -25.03
CA SER A 89 7.91 -22.75 -25.13
C SER A 89 7.53 -21.42 -25.82
N GLY A 90 6.36 -20.88 -25.49
CA GLY A 90 5.84 -19.62 -26.01
C GLY A 90 6.43 -18.41 -25.29
N VAL A 91 6.14 -17.23 -25.83
CA VAL A 91 6.48 -15.93 -25.23
C VAL A 91 5.85 -15.86 -23.85
N ARG A 92 6.65 -15.96 -22.79
CA ARG A 92 6.16 -15.78 -21.41
C ARG A 92 5.83 -14.31 -21.18
N ALA A 93 4.64 -14.03 -20.69
CA ALA A 93 4.28 -12.71 -20.18
C ALA A 93 5.23 -12.30 -19.04
N PRO A 94 5.51 -10.99 -18.84
CA PRO A 94 6.25 -10.50 -17.69
C PRO A 94 5.59 -10.91 -16.37
N SER A 95 6.40 -11.25 -15.35
CA SER A 95 5.92 -11.60 -14.00
C SER A 95 5.99 -10.39 -13.06
N PRO A 96 4.87 -9.72 -12.73
CA PRO A 96 4.89 -8.49 -11.94
C PRO A 96 5.24 -8.77 -10.48
N TRP A 97 6.20 -8.03 -9.93
CA TRP A 97 6.55 -8.11 -8.50
C TRP A 97 5.81 -7.02 -7.73
N LEU A 98 4.76 -7.42 -7.00
CA LEU A 98 3.90 -6.52 -6.23
C LEU A 98 4.49 -6.30 -4.84
N LEU A 99 4.79 -5.05 -4.50
CA LEU A 99 5.21 -4.64 -3.17
C LEU A 99 4.17 -3.71 -2.56
N SER A 100 3.89 -3.88 -1.27
CA SER A 100 3.06 -2.94 -0.54
C SER A 100 3.48 -2.79 0.93
N ALA A 101 3.22 -1.61 1.51
CA ALA A 101 3.47 -1.36 2.93
C ALA A 101 2.49 -0.32 3.54
N ARG A 102 2.49 -0.24 4.87
CA ARG A 102 1.67 0.74 5.63
C ARG A 102 2.20 2.16 5.59
N THR A 103 3.47 2.35 5.22
CA THR A 103 4.07 3.68 5.08
C THR A 103 5.03 3.72 3.88
N PRO A 104 5.31 4.90 3.31
CA PRO A 104 6.29 5.03 2.22
C PRO A 104 7.68 4.53 2.62
N GLU A 105 8.11 4.76 3.85
CA GLU A 105 9.43 4.32 4.36
C GLU A 105 9.49 2.79 4.46
N ALA A 106 8.42 2.16 4.92
CA ALA A 106 8.33 0.70 4.99
C ALA A 106 8.34 0.07 3.58
N LEU A 107 7.72 0.72 2.59
CA LEU A 107 7.75 0.27 1.18
C LEU A 107 9.17 0.31 0.62
N ARG A 108 9.91 1.41 0.85
CA ARG A 108 11.32 1.56 0.46
C ARG A 108 12.20 0.50 1.13
N ALA A 109 12.03 0.29 2.43
CA ALA A 109 12.79 -0.73 3.16
C ALA A 109 12.47 -2.16 2.68
N GLN A 110 11.23 -2.44 2.28
CA GLN A 110 10.88 -3.73 1.66
C GLN A 110 11.52 -3.92 0.29
N ALA A 111 11.58 -2.86 -0.52
CA ALA A 111 12.27 -2.91 -1.81
C ALA A 111 13.77 -3.16 -1.66
N ASP A 112 14.43 -2.49 -0.70
CA ASP A 112 15.83 -2.70 -0.36
C ASP A 112 16.11 -4.14 0.10
N ALA A 113 15.26 -4.66 0.99
CA ALA A 113 15.35 -6.03 1.46
C ALA A 113 15.19 -7.07 0.36
N LEU A 114 14.20 -6.88 -0.52
CA LEU A 114 13.98 -7.77 -1.65
C LEU A 114 15.12 -7.68 -2.66
N GLY A 115 15.62 -6.47 -2.92
CA GLY A 115 16.78 -6.24 -3.78
C GLY A 115 18.01 -6.97 -3.25
N GLY A 116 18.32 -6.83 -1.97
CA GLY A 116 19.43 -7.54 -1.33
C GLY A 116 19.29 -9.07 -1.36
N TYR A 117 18.06 -9.59 -1.22
CA TYR A 117 17.81 -11.02 -1.35
C TYR A 117 18.06 -11.51 -2.79
N VAL A 118 17.48 -10.84 -3.79
CA VAL A 118 17.60 -11.22 -5.21
C VAL A 118 19.05 -11.08 -5.70
N SER A 119 19.76 -10.03 -5.28
CA SER A 119 21.17 -9.82 -5.65
C SER A 119 22.14 -10.81 -5.00
N ALA A 120 21.76 -11.44 -3.88
CA ALA A 120 22.59 -12.42 -3.18
C ALA A 120 22.41 -13.86 -3.70
N GLN A 121 21.47 -14.10 -4.61
CA GLN A 121 21.26 -15.39 -5.26
C GLN A 121 21.89 -15.36 -6.66
N ASP A 122 22.38 -16.51 -7.13
CA ASP A 122 22.79 -16.66 -8.52
C ASP A 122 21.57 -16.53 -9.46
N ASP A 123 21.75 -15.98 -10.66
CA ASP A 123 20.66 -15.70 -11.62
C ASP A 123 19.81 -16.94 -11.96
N GLU A 124 20.41 -18.14 -11.94
CA GLU A 124 19.71 -19.41 -12.21
C GLU A 124 18.97 -19.99 -11.00
N ALA A 125 19.22 -19.47 -9.78
CA ALA A 125 18.72 -20.06 -8.55
C ALA A 125 17.32 -19.56 -8.15
N VAL A 126 16.83 -18.45 -8.71
CA VAL A 126 15.54 -17.85 -8.36
C VAL A 126 14.69 -17.59 -9.59
N ASP A 127 13.62 -18.37 -9.78
CA ASP A 127 12.64 -18.09 -10.81
C ASP A 127 11.87 -16.80 -10.45
N PRO A 128 11.85 -15.76 -11.32
CA PRO A 128 11.08 -14.55 -11.08
C PRO A 128 9.56 -14.79 -10.94
N VAL A 129 9.02 -15.88 -11.48
CA VAL A 129 7.62 -16.31 -11.28
C VAL A 129 7.39 -16.73 -9.82
N ASP A 130 8.34 -17.43 -9.20
CA ASP A 130 8.25 -17.85 -7.79
C ASP A 130 8.30 -16.66 -6.83
N VAL A 131 9.11 -15.64 -7.18
CA VAL A 131 9.12 -14.36 -6.46
C VAL A 131 7.77 -13.67 -6.58
N ALA A 132 7.25 -13.52 -7.80
CA ALA A 132 5.96 -12.89 -8.06
C ALA A 132 4.81 -13.61 -7.31
N GLY A 133 4.73 -14.94 -7.41
CA GLY A 133 3.72 -15.74 -6.73
C GLY A 133 3.82 -15.67 -5.21
N THR A 134 5.05 -15.64 -4.66
CA THR A 134 5.25 -15.45 -3.22
C THR A 134 4.83 -14.06 -2.75
N LEU A 135 5.07 -13.02 -3.55
CA LEU A 135 4.62 -11.66 -3.24
C LEU A 135 3.10 -11.51 -3.32
N LEU A 136 2.44 -12.14 -4.31
CA LEU A 136 0.98 -12.11 -4.47
C LEU A 136 0.24 -12.77 -3.27
N ARG A 137 0.88 -13.72 -2.60
CA ARG A 137 0.34 -14.35 -1.37
C ARG A 137 0.49 -13.51 -0.11
N ARG A 138 1.14 -12.33 -0.19
CA ARG A 138 1.30 -11.42 0.97
C ARG A 138 0.10 -10.51 1.12
N SER A 139 -0.09 -10.01 2.34
CA SER A 139 -1.07 -8.95 2.60
C SER A 139 -0.78 -7.72 1.75
N LEU A 140 -1.84 -7.17 1.14
CA LEU A 140 -1.78 -5.95 0.35
C LEU A 140 -2.10 -4.73 1.23
N PHE A 141 -1.22 -3.72 1.20
CA PHE A 141 -1.36 -2.46 1.93
C PHE A 141 -1.53 -1.25 1.00
N GLU A 142 -1.70 -0.07 1.59
CA GLU A 142 -2.05 1.18 0.90
C GLU A 142 -0.91 1.79 0.08
N HIS A 143 0.35 1.73 0.53
CA HIS A 143 1.47 2.22 -0.28
C HIS A 143 1.97 1.09 -1.17
N ARG A 144 1.77 1.22 -2.48
CA ARG A 144 1.98 0.13 -3.44
C ARG A 144 3.01 0.51 -4.51
N ALA A 145 3.74 -0.50 -4.97
CA ALA A 145 4.60 -0.42 -6.14
C ALA A 145 4.65 -1.77 -6.87
N VAL A 146 4.90 -1.72 -8.18
CA VAL A 146 5.03 -2.90 -9.03
C VAL A 146 6.32 -2.80 -9.84
N VAL A 147 7.11 -3.86 -9.82
CA VAL A 147 8.29 -4.01 -10.68
C VAL A 147 7.96 -4.94 -11.85
N LEU A 148 8.21 -4.46 -13.08
CA LEU A 148 7.90 -5.11 -14.36
C LEU A 148 9.17 -5.32 -15.21
N GLY A 149 10.31 -5.59 -14.58
CA GLY A 149 11.55 -5.85 -15.30
C GLY A 149 11.53 -7.22 -15.97
N ASP A 150 12.16 -7.37 -17.13
CA ASP A 150 12.20 -8.63 -17.88
C ASP A 150 13.36 -9.52 -17.41
N GLY A 151 14.52 -8.91 -17.14
CA GLY A 151 15.74 -9.58 -16.66
C GLY A 151 16.05 -9.31 -15.18
N HIS A 152 16.90 -10.15 -14.60
CA HIS A 152 17.38 -10.01 -13.21
C HIS A 152 17.94 -8.60 -12.92
N GLY A 153 18.88 -8.14 -13.75
CA GLY A 153 19.51 -6.82 -13.58
C GLY A 153 18.52 -5.66 -13.63
N GLU A 154 17.51 -5.71 -14.52
CA GLU A 154 16.48 -4.67 -14.61
C GLU A 154 15.58 -4.65 -13.36
N ARG A 155 15.23 -5.83 -12.81
CA ARG A 155 14.44 -5.95 -11.58
C ARG A 155 15.21 -5.43 -10.37
N VAL A 156 16.49 -5.78 -10.24
CA VAL A 156 17.37 -5.28 -9.17
C VAL A 156 17.50 -3.75 -9.26
N ALA A 157 17.71 -3.20 -10.45
CA ALA A 157 17.80 -1.76 -10.66
C ALA A 157 16.48 -1.03 -10.30
N ALA A 158 15.33 -1.62 -10.67
CA ALA A 158 14.01 -1.09 -10.32
C ALA A 158 13.75 -1.12 -8.80
N LEU A 159 14.14 -2.19 -8.11
CA LEU A 159 14.04 -2.28 -6.64
C LEU A 159 14.96 -1.26 -5.96
N ALA A 160 16.19 -1.08 -6.44
CA ALA A 160 17.10 -0.06 -5.94
C ALA A 160 16.58 1.37 -6.19
N ALA A 161 15.90 1.60 -7.32
CA ALA A 161 15.22 2.87 -7.59
C ALA A 161 14.06 3.11 -6.61
N LEU A 162 13.23 2.09 -6.35
CA LEU A 162 12.15 2.17 -5.37
C LEU A 162 12.68 2.46 -3.96
N ALA A 163 13.71 1.72 -3.52
CA ALA A 163 14.37 1.92 -2.23
C ALA A 163 14.91 3.36 -2.09
N GLY A 164 15.52 3.89 -3.15
CA GLY A 164 16.05 5.25 -3.19
C GLY A 164 15.02 6.36 -3.49
N GLY A 165 13.74 6.03 -3.66
CA GLY A 165 12.70 7.01 -4.01
C GLY A 165 12.83 7.62 -5.42
N ARG A 166 13.55 6.96 -6.34
CA ARG A 166 13.78 7.40 -7.71
C ARG A 166 12.80 6.75 -8.69
N ALA A 167 12.66 7.34 -9.88
CA ALA A 167 11.89 6.74 -10.98
C ALA A 167 12.73 5.70 -11.73
N HIS A 168 12.08 4.71 -12.35
CA HIS A 168 12.70 3.72 -13.21
C HIS A 168 11.67 3.21 -14.25
N PRO A 169 12.05 2.94 -15.52
CA PRO A 169 11.09 2.50 -16.55
C PRO A 169 10.35 1.20 -16.24
N ALA A 170 10.98 0.31 -15.48
CA ALA A 170 10.37 -0.94 -15.01
C ALA A 170 9.68 -0.84 -13.64
N LEU A 171 9.50 0.37 -13.09
CA LEU A 171 8.89 0.61 -11.79
C LEU A 171 7.65 1.48 -11.93
N VAL A 172 6.51 0.94 -11.52
CA VAL A 172 5.27 1.69 -11.34
C VAL A 172 5.05 1.90 -9.84
N ARG A 173 4.87 3.14 -9.41
CA ARG A 173 4.68 3.50 -7.99
C ARG A 173 3.46 4.39 -7.81
N GLY A 174 2.72 4.19 -6.74
CA GLY A 174 1.66 5.11 -6.34
C GLY A 174 2.24 6.47 -5.93
N SER A 175 1.54 7.56 -6.24
CA SER A 175 1.89 8.91 -5.77
C SER A 175 1.60 9.09 -4.27
N GLY A 176 0.69 8.29 -3.72
CA GLY A 176 0.29 8.31 -2.32
C GLY A 176 -0.27 6.94 -1.88
N PRO A 177 -1.01 6.89 -0.76
CA PRO A 177 -1.75 5.69 -0.40
C PRO A 177 -2.86 5.40 -1.42
N ALA A 178 -3.17 4.13 -1.61
CA ALA A 178 -4.30 3.65 -2.42
C ALA A 178 -5.59 4.40 -2.07
N ARG A 179 -6.25 4.93 -3.10
CA ARG A 179 -7.44 5.77 -3.03
C ARG A 179 -8.71 5.00 -3.33
N SER A 180 -9.84 5.47 -2.82
CA SER A 180 -11.16 5.08 -3.35
C SER A 180 -11.47 5.84 -4.64
N GLY A 181 -12.36 5.30 -5.47
CA GLY A 181 -12.87 5.98 -6.67
C GLY A 181 -13.08 5.03 -7.83
N GLY A 182 -13.94 5.42 -8.77
CA GLY A 182 -14.34 4.61 -9.91
C GLY A 182 -13.25 4.45 -10.97
N THR A 183 -13.32 3.35 -11.70
CA THR A 183 -12.54 3.09 -12.93
C THR A 183 -13.45 3.21 -14.13
N ALA A 184 -13.06 3.96 -15.17
CA ALA A 184 -13.72 3.99 -16.46
C ALA A 184 -12.88 3.28 -17.52
N PHE A 185 -13.51 2.42 -18.32
CA PHE A 185 -12.89 1.87 -19.52
C PHE A 185 -13.32 2.69 -20.74
N LEU A 186 -12.35 3.05 -21.57
CA LEU A 186 -12.51 3.87 -22.76
C LEU A 186 -12.17 3.03 -23.99
N PHE A 187 -13.07 2.96 -24.96
CA PHE A 187 -12.88 2.19 -26.18
C PHE A 187 -12.56 3.09 -27.37
N THR A 188 -11.45 2.83 -28.05
CA THR A 188 -10.86 3.75 -29.02
C THR A 188 -11.68 3.85 -30.31
N GLY A 189 -11.64 5.03 -30.93
CA GLY A 189 -12.22 5.24 -32.25
C GLY A 189 -11.32 4.78 -33.41
N GLN A 190 -11.80 4.96 -34.64
CA GLN A 190 -10.98 4.73 -35.83
C GLN A 190 -9.83 5.74 -35.94
N GLY A 191 -8.62 5.25 -36.23
CA GLY A 191 -7.45 6.09 -36.54
C GLY A 191 -6.11 5.57 -36.02
N SER A 192 -6.12 4.69 -35.01
CA SER A 192 -4.92 4.14 -34.34
C SER A 192 -4.62 2.69 -34.70
N GLN A 193 -5.45 2.06 -35.54
CA GLN A 193 -5.25 0.69 -35.98
C GLN A 193 -3.93 0.52 -36.73
N ARG A 194 -3.22 -0.57 -36.43
CA ARG A 194 -1.92 -0.89 -37.04
C ARG A 194 -1.80 -2.40 -37.27
N PRO A 195 -1.17 -2.84 -38.37
CA PRO A 195 -0.87 -4.27 -38.56
C PRO A 195 -0.05 -4.82 -37.39
N GLY A 196 -0.34 -6.05 -36.99
CA GLY A 196 0.29 -6.74 -35.87
C GLY A 196 -0.32 -6.43 -34.50
N MET A 197 -1.37 -5.60 -34.40
CA MET A 197 -1.98 -5.27 -33.11
C MET A 197 -2.62 -6.47 -32.42
N GLY A 198 -2.26 -6.68 -31.15
CA GLY A 198 -2.73 -7.78 -30.31
C GLY A 198 -2.04 -9.12 -30.60
N ALA A 199 -1.09 -9.19 -31.53
CA ALA A 199 -0.43 -10.45 -31.90
C ALA A 199 0.42 -11.02 -30.76
N GLN A 200 1.10 -10.16 -29.99
CA GLN A 200 1.90 -10.62 -28.85
C GLN A 200 0.99 -11.04 -27.69
N LEU A 201 -0.10 -10.32 -27.46
CA LEU A 201 -1.10 -10.71 -26.45
C LEU A 201 -1.77 -12.04 -26.80
N TYR A 202 -2.09 -12.27 -28.07
CA TYR A 202 -2.62 -13.53 -28.57
C TYR A 202 -1.67 -14.71 -28.30
N ALA A 203 -0.36 -14.49 -28.42
CA ALA A 203 0.62 -15.52 -28.13
C ALA A 203 0.87 -15.74 -26.62
N ALA A 204 0.64 -14.72 -25.79
CA ALA A 204 1.01 -14.74 -24.37
C ALA A 204 -0.16 -15.06 -23.42
N PHE A 205 -1.42 -14.82 -23.83
CA PHE A 205 -2.58 -14.95 -22.94
C PHE A 205 -3.75 -15.69 -23.61
N ASP A 206 -4.06 -16.89 -23.11
CA ASP A 206 -5.15 -17.73 -23.63
C ASP A 206 -6.51 -17.03 -23.59
N THR A 207 -6.81 -16.26 -22.53
CA THR A 207 -8.06 -15.49 -22.43
C THR A 207 -8.22 -14.48 -23.57
N PHE A 208 -7.13 -13.82 -23.96
CA PHE A 208 -7.14 -12.88 -25.08
C PHE A 208 -7.32 -13.63 -26.40
N ALA A 209 -6.58 -14.73 -26.59
CA ALA A 209 -6.65 -15.53 -27.80
C ALA A 209 -8.06 -16.09 -28.04
N GLN A 210 -8.67 -16.70 -27.03
CA GLN A 210 -10.03 -17.24 -27.07
C GLN A 210 -11.05 -16.16 -27.40
N SER A 211 -10.98 -15.00 -26.73
CA SER A 211 -11.91 -13.90 -26.99
C SER A 211 -11.76 -13.31 -28.39
N LEU A 212 -10.53 -13.20 -28.90
CA LEU A 212 -10.29 -12.71 -30.26
C LEU A 212 -10.81 -13.70 -31.30
N ASP A 213 -10.56 -14.99 -31.11
CA ASP A 213 -10.99 -16.05 -32.03
C ASP A 213 -12.52 -16.18 -32.07
N GLU A 214 -13.20 -16.11 -30.91
CA GLU A 214 -14.67 -16.09 -30.84
C GLU A 214 -15.25 -14.89 -31.59
N THR A 215 -14.68 -13.70 -31.38
CA THR A 215 -15.14 -12.49 -32.05
C THR A 215 -14.89 -12.54 -33.57
N CYS A 216 -13.73 -13.06 -33.99
CA CYS A 216 -13.44 -13.28 -35.40
C CYS A 216 -14.40 -14.30 -36.04
N ALA A 217 -14.78 -15.37 -35.33
CA ALA A 217 -15.72 -16.36 -35.85
C ALA A 217 -17.09 -15.76 -36.20
N HIS A 218 -17.53 -14.73 -35.46
CA HIS A 218 -18.75 -13.99 -35.75
C HIS A 218 -18.59 -12.92 -36.85
N LEU A 219 -17.40 -12.30 -36.96
CA LEU A 219 -17.13 -11.24 -37.94
C LEU A 219 -16.76 -11.78 -39.32
N ASP A 220 -16.00 -12.87 -39.40
CA ASP A 220 -15.47 -13.40 -40.67
C ASP A 220 -16.57 -13.70 -41.72
N PRO A 221 -17.75 -14.24 -41.36
CA PRO A 221 -18.85 -14.40 -42.32
C PRO A 221 -19.44 -13.09 -42.86
N LEU A 222 -19.20 -11.97 -42.19
CA LEU A 222 -19.72 -10.64 -42.51
C LEU A 222 -18.71 -9.75 -43.26
N LEU A 223 -17.47 -10.24 -43.43
CA LEU A 223 -16.36 -9.52 -44.04
C LEU A 223 -15.91 -10.21 -45.34
N GLU A 224 -15.29 -9.43 -46.23
CA GLU A 224 -14.76 -9.97 -47.50
C GLU A 224 -13.54 -10.89 -47.33
N GLN A 225 -12.85 -10.78 -46.19
CA GLN A 225 -11.64 -11.52 -45.89
C GLN A 225 -11.53 -11.80 -44.39
N PRO A 226 -10.90 -12.93 -43.98
CA PRO A 226 -10.76 -13.28 -42.57
C PRO A 226 -9.97 -12.24 -41.78
N LEU A 227 -10.55 -11.78 -40.67
CA LEU A 227 -10.10 -10.64 -39.88
C LEU A 227 -8.75 -10.91 -39.22
N ARG A 228 -8.58 -12.05 -38.56
CA ARG A 228 -7.34 -12.39 -37.84
C ARG A 228 -6.12 -12.39 -38.75
N GLY A 229 -6.24 -12.97 -39.94
CA GLY A 229 -5.13 -12.97 -40.90
C GLY A 229 -4.82 -11.58 -41.46
N THR A 230 -5.76 -10.63 -41.39
CA THR A 230 -5.55 -9.22 -41.74
C THR A 230 -4.92 -8.44 -40.59
N LEU A 231 -5.38 -8.67 -39.35
CA LEU A 231 -4.79 -8.12 -38.14
C LEU A 231 -3.30 -8.48 -38.01
N PHE A 232 -2.96 -9.75 -38.23
CA PHE A 232 -1.59 -10.26 -38.04
C PHE A 232 -0.78 -10.35 -39.34
N ALA A 233 -1.27 -9.74 -40.43
CA ALA A 233 -0.53 -9.70 -41.68
C ALA A 233 0.80 -8.94 -41.49
N PRO A 234 1.92 -9.42 -42.06
CA PRO A 234 3.17 -8.68 -42.05
C PRO A 234 2.99 -7.28 -42.62
N ALA A 235 3.66 -6.30 -41.99
CA ALA A 235 3.68 -4.93 -42.47
C ALA A 235 4.12 -4.89 -43.95
N HIS A 236 3.58 -3.92 -44.71
CA HIS A 236 3.82 -3.73 -46.15
C HIS A 236 3.20 -4.78 -47.10
N THR A 237 2.38 -5.71 -46.60
CA THR A 237 1.59 -6.59 -47.47
C THR A 237 0.27 -5.92 -47.90
N ALA A 238 -0.27 -6.31 -49.05
CA ALA A 238 -1.59 -5.85 -49.50
C ALA A 238 -2.70 -6.21 -48.48
N ARG A 239 -2.56 -7.36 -47.82
CA ARG A 239 -3.47 -7.78 -46.76
C ARG A 239 -3.40 -6.85 -45.55
N ALA A 240 -2.21 -6.47 -45.10
CA ALA A 240 -2.05 -5.49 -44.03
C ALA A 240 -2.61 -4.11 -44.42
N ALA A 241 -2.45 -3.68 -45.68
CA ALA A 241 -3.00 -2.42 -46.17
C ALA A 241 -4.54 -2.38 -46.11
N ALA A 242 -5.20 -3.52 -46.29
CA ALA A 242 -6.65 -3.63 -46.19
C ALA A 242 -7.20 -3.32 -44.78
N LEU A 243 -6.37 -3.40 -43.73
CA LEU A 243 -6.74 -2.97 -42.38
C LEU A 243 -7.18 -1.51 -42.34
N HIS A 244 -6.69 -0.66 -43.26
CA HIS A 244 -7.04 0.77 -43.33
C HIS A 244 -8.36 1.05 -44.07
N GLY A 245 -9.01 0.03 -44.65
CA GLY A 245 -10.38 0.17 -45.15
C GLY A 245 -11.37 0.26 -43.99
N THR A 246 -12.28 1.23 -44.03
CA THR A 246 -13.24 1.53 -42.95
C THR A 246 -14.00 0.28 -42.45
N GLY A 247 -14.43 -0.60 -43.36
CA GLY A 247 -15.10 -1.86 -43.03
C GLY A 247 -14.25 -2.78 -42.15
N VAL A 248 -13.01 -3.01 -42.56
CA VAL A 248 -12.07 -3.87 -41.83
C VAL A 248 -11.57 -3.19 -40.56
N THR A 249 -11.28 -1.88 -40.60
CA THR A 249 -10.81 -1.12 -39.42
C THR A 249 -11.80 -1.21 -38.27
N GLN A 250 -13.09 -0.98 -38.51
CA GLN A 250 -14.09 -0.96 -37.42
C GLN A 250 -14.27 -2.35 -36.79
N ALA A 251 -14.33 -3.40 -37.62
CA ALA A 251 -14.38 -4.78 -37.14
C ALA A 251 -13.10 -5.17 -36.37
N ALA A 252 -11.93 -4.74 -36.85
CA ALA A 252 -10.64 -4.99 -36.23
C ALA A 252 -10.51 -4.33 -34.86
N LEU A 253 -10.95 -3.07 -34.73
CA LEU A 253 -10.97 -2.36 -33.45
C LEU A 253 -11.91 -3.03 -32.46
N PHE A 254 -13.16 -3.30 -32.86
CA PHE A 254 -14.11 -4.01 -32.01
C PHE A 254 -13.55 -5.36 -31.50
N ALA A 255 -12.99 -6.18 -32.39
CA ALA A 255 -12.43 -7.48 -32.01
C ALA A 255 -11.24 -7.36 -31.03
N LEU A 256 -10.32 -6.43 -31.28
CA LEU A 256 -9.19 -6.15 -30.39
C LEU A 256 -9.69 -5.68 -29.01
N GLU A 257 -10.61 -4.73 -28.99
CA GLU A 257 -11.08 -4.08 -27.78
C GLU A 257 -11.90 -5.01 -26.89
N VAL A 258 -12.71 -5.91 -27.48
CA VAL A 258 -13.40 -6.98 -26.75
C VAL A 258 -12.38 -7.94 -26.13
N ALA A 259 -11.35 -8.35 -26.87
CA ALA A 259 -10.30 -9.23 -26.35
C ALA A 259 -9.48 -8.58 -25.24
N LEU A 260 -9.15 -7.29 -25.37
CA LEU A 260 -8.50 -6.49 -24.32
C LEU A 260 -9.39 -6.39 -23.07
N TYR A 261 -10.69 -6.15 -23.23
CA TYR A 261 -11.64 -6.12 -22.12
C TYR A 261 -11.67 -7.44 -21.36
N ARG A 262 -11.77 -8.57 -22.07
CA ARG A 262 -11.77 -9.91 -21.44
C ARG A 262 -10.47 -10.20 -20.71
N LEU A 263 -9.32 -9.83 -21.30
CA LEU A 263 -8.02 -10.01 -20.64
C LEU A 263 -7.88 -9.13 -19.38
N VAL A 264 -8.26 -7.85 -19.45
CA VAL A 264 -8.15 -6.96 -18.29
C VAL A 264 -9.08 -7.39 -17.15
N THR A 265 -10.31 -7.80 -17.48
CA THR A 265 -11.28 -8.30 -16.49
C THR A 265 -10.92 -9.65 -15.90
N SER A 266 -10.17 -10.51 -16.61
CA SER A 266 -9.66 -11.76 -16.04
C SER A 266 -8.61 -11.52 -14.95
N PHE A 267 -7.99 -10.33 -14.92
CA PHE A 267 -7.17 -9.88 -13.80
C PHE A 267 -7.96 -9.23 -12.64
N GLY A 268 -9.29 -9.38 -12.62
CA GLY A 268 -10.15 -8.79 -11.60
C GLY A 268 -10.30 -7.26 -11.67
N ILE A 269 -9.79 -6.62 -12.74
CA ILE A 269 -9.97 -5.18 -12.99
C ILE A 269 -11.33 -4.97 -13.63
N THR A 270 -12.27 -4.38 -12.90
CA THR A 270 -13.62 -4.12 -13.38
C THR A 270 -13.89 -2.62 -13.53
N PRO A 271 -14.59 -2.21 -14.60
CA PRO A 271 -15.01 -0.83 -14.78
C PRO A 271 -16.26 -0.54 -13.92
N SER A 272 -16.32 0.67 -13.38
CA SER A 272 -17.55 1.27 -12.85
C SER A 272 -18.37 1.96 -13.93
N HIS A 273 -17.71 2.40 -15.00
CA HIS A 273 -18.30 3.15 -16.10
C HIS A 273 -17.62 2.79 -17.42
N LEU A 274 -18.36 2.90 -18.52
CA LEU A 274 -17.89 2.66 -19.87
C LEU A 274 -18.14 3.89 -20.73
N THR A 275 -17.24 4.17 -21.65
CA THR A 275 -17.53 5.01 -22.80
C THR A 275 -16.62 4.62 -23.95
N GLY A 276 -16.91 5.12 -25.14
CA GLY A 276 -16.06 4.92 -26.30
C GLY A 276 -15.86 6.22 -27.06
N HIS A 277 -15.30 6.10 -28.26
CA HIS A 277 -15.28 7.17 -29.23
C HIS A 277 -15.78 6.66 -30.57
N SER A 278 -16.95 7.12 -31.02
CA SER A 278 -17.57 6.69 -32.27
C SER A 278 -17.77 5.17 -32.28
N VAL A 279 -17.02 4.42 -33.11
CA VAL A 279 -17.14 2.95 -33.17
C VAL A 279 -16.89 2.28 -31.81
N GLY A 280 -16.04 2.85 -30.96
CA GLY A 280 -15.76 2.32 -29.62
C GLY A 280 -17.01 2.29 -28.71
N GLU A 281 -18.02 3.14 -28.95
CA GLU A 281 -19.28 3.06 -28.18
C GLU A 281 -20.06 1.77 -28.48
N ILE A 282 -19.90 1.18 -29.66
CA ILE A 282 -20.48 -0.14 -29.96
C ILE A 282 -19.80 -1.22 -29.09
N THR A 283 -18.48 -1.13 -28.91
CA THR A 283 -17.75 -1.99 -27.95
C THR A 283 -18.26 -1.78 -26.53
N ALA A 284 -18.42 -0.51 -26.10
CA ALA A 284 -18.96 -0.17 -24.78
C ALA A 284 -20.36 -0.76 -24.56
N ALA A 285 -21.25 -0.66 -25.55
CA ALA A 285 -22.60 -1.20 -25.49
C ALA A 285 -22.59 -2.74 -25.43
N HIS A 286 -21.75 -3.41 -26.22
CA HIS A 286 -21.58 -4.87 -26.15
C HIS A 286 -21.10 -5.30 -24.76
N VAL A 287 -20.04 -4.66 -24.25
CA VAL A 287 -19.45 -4.96 -22.95
C VAL A 287 -20.42 -4.68 -21.80
N ALA A 288 -21.25 -3.65 -21.92
CA ALA A 288 -22.34 -3.36 -21.00
C ALA A 288 -23.50 -4.37 -21.09
N GLY A 289 -23.48 -5.29 -22.06
CA GLY A 289 -24.54 -6.28 -22.26
C GLY A 289 -25.74 -5.78 -23.06
N VAL A 290 -25.69 -4.56 -23.61
CA VAL A 290 -26.77 -4.01 -24.46
C VAL A 290 -26.93 -4.80 -25.74
N LEU A 291 -25.82 -5.26 -26.32
CA LEU A 291 -25.80 -6.10 -27.52
C LEU A 291 -25.10 -7.42 -27.21
N THR A 292 -25.67 -8.52 -27.70
CA THR A 292 -24.98 -9.80 -27.74
C THR A 292 -23.74 -9.70 -28.65
N LEU A 293 -22.76 -10.61 -28.51
CA LEU A 293 -21.59 -10.60 -29.38
C LEU A 293 -21.97 -10.72 -30.88
N PRO A 294 -22.88 -11.64 -31.30
CA PRO A 294 -23.33 -11.71 -32.69
C PRO A 294 -24.01 -10.43 -33.19
N ASP A 295 -24.86 -9.79 -32.38
CA ASP A 295 -25.55 -8.57 -32.78
C ASP A 295 -24.60 -7.38 -32.88
N ALA A 296 -23.64 -7.27 -31.95
CA ALA A 296 -22.59 -6.24 -32.01
C ALA A 296 -21.68 -6.42 -33.23
N CYS A 297 -21.30 -7.66 -33.56
CA CYS A 297 -20.57 -8.00 -34.77
C CYS A 297 -21.35 -7.62 -36.04
N THR A 298 -22.66 -7.88 -36.06
CA THR A 298 -23.55 -7.50 -37.16
C THR A 298 -23.61 -5.97 -37.31
N LEU A 299 -23.77 -5.25 -36.21
CA LEU A 299 -23.83 -3.79 -36.21
C LEU A 299 -22.52 -3.16 -36.71
N VAL A 300 -21.36 -3.58 -36.19
CA VAL A 300 -20.06 -3.01 -36.55
C VAL A 300 -19.67 -3.34 -38.00
N ALA A 301 -19.93 -4.58 -38.45
CA ALA A 301 -19.66 -4.98 -39.83
C ALA A 301 -20.55 -4.21 -40.82
N ALA A 302 -21.85 -4.08 -40.52
CA ALA A 302 -22.78 -3.30 -41.34
C ALA A 302 -22.40 -1.82 -41.38
N ARG A 303 -22.09 -1.21 -40.22
CA ARG A 303 -21.64 0.18 -40.12
C ARG A 303 -20.40 0.41 -40.98
N GLY A 304 -19.37 -0.41 -40.80
CA GLY A 304 -18.12 -0.29 -41.54
C GLY A 304 -18.31 -0.46 -43.05
N ARG A 305 -19.08 -1.47 -43.49
CA ARG A 305 -19.38 -1.73 -44.91
C ARG A 305 -20.15 -0.59 -45.55
N LEU A 306 -21.22 -0.12 -44.91
CA LEU A 306 -22.05 0.97 -45.41
C LEU A 306 -21.28 2.28 -45.48
N MET A 307 -20.48 2.60 -44.46
CA MET A 307 -19.61 3.79 -44.47
C MET A 307 -18.53 3.72 -45.55
N GLN A 308 -18.01 2.53 -45.85
CA GLN A 308 -17.02 2.34 -46.91
C GLN A 308 -17.60 2.47 -48.32
N ALA A 309 -18.88 2.17 -48.50
CA ALA A 309 -19.57 2.25 -49.79
C ALA A 309 -20.01 3.68 -50.18
N LEU A 310 -19.88 4.64 -49.26
CA LEU A 310 -20.21 6.04 -49.53
C LEU A 310 -19.26 6.63 -50.60
N PRO A 311 -19.70 7.67 -51.33
CA PRO A 311 -18.82 8.37 -52.26
C PRO A 311 -17.59 8.95 -51.58
N ALA A 312 -16.45 8.87 -52.26
CA ALA A 312 -15.26 9.62 -51.87
C ALA A 312 -15.50 11.14 -52.02
N GLY A 313 -14.66 11.97 -51.39
CA GLY A 313 -14.77 13.43 -51.45
C GLY A 313 -15.09 14.09 -50.10
N GLY A 314 -15.21 13.31 -49.02
CA GLY A 314 -15.28 13.82 -47.67
C GLY A 314 -13.89 14.09 -47.05
N ALA A 315 -13.84 14.99 -46.07
CA ALA A 315 -12.66 15.25 -45.27
C ALA A 315 -13.00 15.47 -43.79
N MET A 316 -12.01 15.29 -42.92
CA MET A 316 -12.10 15.65 -41.51
C MET A 316 -10.88 16.47 -41.07
N LEU A 317 -11.10 17.47 -40.23
CA LEU A 317 -10.11 18.44 -39.77
C LEU A 317 -10.16 18.57 -38.26
N ALA A 318 -9.10 18.17 -37.56
CA ALA A 318 -8.91 18.51 -36.16
C ALA A 318 -8.51 19.98 -36.03
N VAL A 319 -9.15 20.69 -35.11
CA VAL A 319 -9.00 22.13 -34.89
C VAL A 319 -8.73 22.38 -33.42
N GLN A 320 -7.70 23.18 -33.12
CA GLN A 320 -7.44 23.68 -31.79
C GLN A 320 -8.31 24.92 -31.51
N ALA A 321 -9.59 24.71 -31.24
CA ALA A 321 -10.57 25.75 -30.93
C ALA A 321 -11.69 25.18 -30.05
N ALA A 322 -12.42 26.07 -29.35
CA ALA A 322 -13.61 25.70 -28.61
C ALA A 322 -14.80 25.47 -29.57
N GLU A 323 -15.81 24.73 -29.11
CA GLU A 323 -17.05 24.52 -29.85
C GLU A 323 -17.73 25.86 -30.19
N ASP A 324 -17.86 26.75 -29.20
CA ASP A 324 -18.52 28.05 -29.34
C ASP A 324 -17.86 28.95 -30.38
N ASP A 325 -16.54 28.80 -30.60
CA ASP A 325 -15.80 29.53 -31.64
C ASP A 325 -16.06 28.96 -33.04
N MET A 326 -16.39 27.66 -33.12
CA MET A 326 -16.62 26.95 -34.37
C MET A 326 -18.05 27.05 -34.87
N LEU A 327 -19.05 27.05 -33.97
CA LEU A 327 -20.47 27.11 -34.37
C LEU A 327 -20.79 28.28 -35.32
N PRO A 328 -20.33 29.53 -35.10
CA PRO A 328 -20.58 30.63 -36.02
C PRO A 328 -19.94 30.46 -37.41
N LEU A 329 -18.89 29.64 -37.52
CA LEU A 329 -18.21 29.37 -38.80
C LEU A 329 -18.90 28.29 -39.62
N LEU A 330 -19.69 27.45 -38.96
CA LEU A 330 -20.46 26.37 -39.56
C LEU A 330 -21.89 26.80 -39.90
N ALA A 331 -22.37 27.89 -39.28
CA ALA A 331 -23.70 28.44 -39.52
C ALA A 331 -23.94 28.75 -41.01
N GLY A 332 -25.02 28.20 -41.56
CA GLY A 332 -25.38 28.32 -42.98
C GLY A 332 -24.61 27.37 -43.92
N ARG A 333 -23.81 26.44 -43.38
CA ARG A 333 -23.06 25.40 -44.12
C ARG A 333 -23.40 23.98 -43.65
N GLU A 334 -24.51 23.81 -42.94
CA GLU A 334 -24.88 22.55 -42.27
C GLU A 334 -25.11 21.39 -43.25
N GLU A 335 -25.44 21.69 -44.51
CA GLU A 335 -25.61 20.73 -45.60
C GLU A 335 -24.28 20.14 -46.10
N SER A 336 -23.16 20.85 -45.89
CA SER A 336 -21.83 20.42 -46.37
C SER A 336 -20.83 20.16 -45.24
N LEU A 337 -21.08 20.66 -44.03
CA LEU A 337 -20.17 20.59 -42.89
C LEU A 337 -20.91 20.30 -41.58
N SER A 338 -20.23 19.64 -40.66
CA SER A 338 -20.70 19.43 -39.29
C SER A 338 -19.52 19.40 -38.32
N LEU A 339 -19.81 19.64 -37.04
CA LEU A 339 -18.92 19.17 -35.99
C LEU A 339 -19.02 17.64 -35.93
N ALA A 340 -17.87 16.98 -36.02
CA ALA A 340 -17.76 15.53 -35.92
C ALA A 340 -17.52 15.08 -34.48
N ALA A 341 -16.80 15.88 -33.71
CA ALA A 341 -16.46 15.57 -32.32
C ALA A 341 -16.07 16.82 -31.54
N VAL A 342 -16.41 16.84 -30.26
CA VAL A 342 -15.90 17.76 -29.23
C VAL A 342 -15.07 16.92 -28.27
N ASN A 343 -13.76 16.89 -28.49
CA ASN A 343 -12.83 16.02 -27.78
C ASN A 343 -12.20 16.68 -26.54
N GLY A 344 -12.29 17.99 -26.42
CA GLY A 344 -11.81 18.76 -25.28
C GLY A 344 -12.24 20.22 -25.33
N PRO A 345 -11.91 21.03 -24.32
CA PRO A 345 -12.35 22.42 -24.22
C PRO A 345 -11.84 23.31 -25.37
N ALA A 346 -10.70 22.95 -25.98
CA ALA A 346 -10.14 23.62 -27.15
C ALA A 346 -9.72 22.61 -28.23
N ALA A 347 -10.44 21.49 -28.35
CA ALA A 347 -10.13 20.41 -29.28
C ALA A 347 -11.41 19.87 -29.93
N VAL A 348 -11.67 20.29 -31.15
CA VAL A 348 -12.85 19.89 -31.93
C VAL A 348 -12.44 19.30 -33.28
N VAL A 349 -13.35 18.55 -33.90
CA VAL A 349 -13.16 18.00 -35.25
C VAL A 349 -14.31 18.46 -36.13
N VAL A 350 -13.99 19.02 -37.29
CA VAL A 350 -14.96 19.37 -38.34
C VAL A 350 -14.91 18.29 -39.42
N SER A 351 -16.06 17.88 -39.94
CA SER A 351 -16.16 16.94 -41.06
C SER A 351 -17.18 17.40 -42.09
N GLY A 352 -16.96 17.03 -43.35
CA GLY A 352 -17.87 17.35 -44.44
C GLY A 352 -17.23 17.23 -45.81
N ASP A 353 -17.75 17.97 -46.78
CA ASP A 353 -17.19 18.09 -48.12
C ASP A 353 -15.73 18.58 -48.08
N ALA A 354 -14.87 17.99 -48.92
CA ALA A 354 -13.45 18.26 -48.91
C ALA A 354 -13.08 19.71 -49.23
N ASP A 355 -13.82 20.37 -50.11
CA ASP A 355 -13.58 21.76 -50.49
C ASP A 355 -14.10 22.69 -49.38
N ALA A 356 -15.28 22.40 -48.82
CA ALA A 356 -15.82 23.15 -47.69
C ALA A 356 -14.92 23.07 -46.44
N VAL A 357 -14.31 21.90 -46.17
CA VAL A 357 -13.32 21.72 -45.10
C VAL A 357 -12.04 22.49 -45.40
N ALA A 358 -11.59 22.53 -46.66
CA ALA A 358 -10.40 23.29 -47.06
C ALA A 358 -10.61 24.81 -46.87
N ASP A 359 -11.79 25.33 -47.20
CA ASP A 359 -12.16 26.72 -46.97
C ASP A 359 -12.11 27.09 -45.49
N ILE A 360 -12.71 26.26 -44.62
CA ILE A 360 -12.64 26.46 -43.16
C ILE A 360 -11.20 26.39 -42.67
N GLN A 361 -10.42 25.42 -43.15
CA GLN A 361 -9.02 25.31 -42.79
C GLN A 361 -8.23 26.58 -43.13
N GLN A 362 -8.46 27.17 -44.30
CA GLN A 362 -7.81 28.41 -44.71
C GLN A 362 -8.25 29.59 -43.85
N ASN A 363 -9.55 29.69 -43.54
CA ASN A 363 -10.09 30.73 -42.65
C ASN A 363 -9.45 30.66 -41.25
N LEU A 364 -9.41 29.46 -40.66
CA LEU A 364 -8.84 29.21 -39.34
C LEU A 364 -7.33 29.50 -39.30
N ARG A 365 -6.59 29.11 -40.34
CA ARG A 365 -5.17 29.46 -40.47
C ARG A 365 -4.95 30.97 -40.56
N GLY A 366 -5.83 31.70 -41.27
CA GLY A 366 -5.82 33.16 -41.30
C GLY A 366 -6.05 33.81 -39.94
N ARG A 367 -6.72 33.11 -39.01
CA ARG A 367 -6.93 33.51 -37.61
C ARG A 367 -5.82 33.01 -36.66
N GLY A 368 -4.78 32.34 -37.17
CA GLY A 368 -3.68 31.79 -36.37
C GLY A 368 -4.00 30.50 -35.61
N LEU A 369 -5.15 29.86 -35.87
CA LEU A 369 -5.55 28.62 -35.20
C LEU A 369 -4.86 27.40 -35.82
N LYS A 370 -4.42 26.47 -34.96
CA LYS A 370 -3.78 25.23 -35.41
C LYS A 370 -4.83 24.25 -35.92
N THR A 371 -4.52 23.61 -37.06
CA THR A 371 -5.39 22.64 -37.71
C THR A 371 -4.58 21.46 -38.24
N LYS A 372 -5.17 20.26 -38.23
CA LYS A 372 -4.56 19.04 -38.77
C LYS A 372 -5.62 18.22 -39.52
N ARG A 373 -5.37 17.93 -40.79
CA ARG A 373 -6.26 17.04 -41.58
C ARG A 373 -6.08 15.61 -41.09
N LEU A 374 -7.19 14.92 -40.85
CA LEU A 374 -7.18 13.53 -40.41
C LEU A 374 -7.02 12.61 -41.61
N ASN A 375 -6.25 11.53 -41.43
CA ASN A 375 -6.02 10.54 -42.49
C ASN A 375 -7.20 9.55 -42.56
N VAL A 376 -8.31 10.02 -43.11
CA VAL A 376 -9.55 9.24 -43.30
C VAL A 376 -10.03 9.41 -44.73
N SER A 377 -10.70 8.38 -45.25
CA SER A 377 -11.22 8.35 -46.62
C SER A 377 -12.58 9.04 -46.79
N HIS A 378 -13.30 9.28 -45.69
CA HIS A 378 -14.66 9.81 -45.67
C HIS A 378 -14.86 10.79 -44.52
N ALA A 379 -15.92 11.61 -44.62
CA ALA A 379 -16.32 12.55 -43.59
C ALA A 379 -17.33 11.92 -42.63
N PHE A 380 -16.84 11.27 -41.58
CA PHE A 380 -17.69 10.67 -40.56
C PHE A 380 -18.40 11.75 -39.72
N HIS A 381 -19.57 11.43 -39.17
CA HIS A 381 -20.38 12.36 -38.36
C HIS A 381 -20.72 13.67 -39.11
N SER A 382 -21.13 13.54 -40.38
CA SER A 382 -21.42 14.67 -41.28
C SER A 382 -22.60 14.35 -42.20
N PRO A 383 -23.16 15.33 -42.95
CA PRO A 383 -24.23 15.09 -43.92
C PRO A 383 -23.87 14.04 -44.97
N LEU A 384 -22.58 13.88 -45.28
CA LEU A 384 -22.11 12.93 -46.30
C LEU A 384 -22.36 11.45 -45.95
N ILE A 385 -22.80 11.15 -44.73
CA ILE A 385 -23.18 9.79 -44.36
C ILE A 385 -24.69 9.55 -44.44
N GLU A 386 -25.50 10.57 -44.66
CA GLU A 386 -26.95 10.44 -44.79
C GLU A 386 -27.39 9.39 -45.81
N PRO A 387 -26.70 9.20 -46.96
CA PRO A 387 -27.09 8.18 -47.94
C PRO A 387 -27.10 6.74 -47.41
N MET A 388 -26.36 6.44 -46.34
CA MET A 388 -26.36 5.09 -45.75
C MET A 388 -27.35 4.89 -44.59
N LEU A 389 -28.00 5.96 -44.11
CA LEU A 389 -28.74 5.90 -42.85
C LEU A 389 -29.96 4.99 -42.91
N ASP A 390 -30.65 4.91 -44.05
CA ASP A 390 -31.84 4.05 -44.18
C ASP A 390 -31.48 2.57 -44.14
N ASP A 391 -30.40 2.18 -44.82
CA ASP A 391 -29.86 0.81 -44.76
C ASP A 391 -29.34 0.49 -43.35
N PHE A 392 -28.70 1.46 -42.68
CA PHE A 392 -28.23 1.28 -41.32
C PHE A 392 -29.38 1.17 -40.30
N ARG A 393 -30.48 1.91 -40.50
CA ARG A 393 -31.73 1.77 -39.72
C ARG A 393 -32.35 0.39 -39.90
N ALA A 394 -32.33 -0.16 -41.11
CA ALA A 394 -32.83 -1.50 -41.37
C ALA A 394 -32.04 -2.55 -40.55
N VAL A 395 -30.71 -2.41 -40.49
CA VAL A 395 -29.87 -3.29 -39.67
C VAL A 395 -30.17 -3.10 -38.19
N THR A 396 -30.10 -1.88 -37.66
CA THR A 396 -30.33 -1.64 -36.22
C THR A 396 -31.69 -2.12 -35.74
N ARG A 397 -32.77 -1.98 -36.54
CA ARG A 397 -34.11 -2.50 -36.19
C ARG A 397 -34.22 -4.03 -36.19
N SER A 398 -33.28 -4.73 -36.81
CA SER A 398 -33.21 -6.20 -36.81
C SER A 398 -32.51 -6.77 -35.58
N LEU A 399 -31.77 -5.94 -34.84
CA LEU A 399 -31.02 -6.34 -33.65
C LEU A 399 -31.90 -6.33 -32.40
N THR A 400 -31.50 -7.14 -31.41
CA THR A 400 -32.11 -7.10 -30.09
C THR A 400 -31.22 -6.31 -29.15
N PHE A 401 -31.78 -5.27 -28.52
CA PHE A 401 -31.09 -4.49 -27.50
C PHE A 401 -31.60 -4.84 -26.10
N HIS A 402 -30.68 -4.90 -25.16
CA HIS A 402 -30.93 -5.21 -23.75
C HIS A 402 -30.57 -4.03 -22.84
N ALA A 403 -31.09 -4.04 -21.62
CA ALA A 403 -30.71 -3.05 -20.63
C ALA A 403 -29.23 -3.21 -20.23
N PRO A 404 -28.45 -2.12 -20.10
CA PRO A 404 -27.05 -2.18 -19.73
C PRO A 404 -26.86 -2.67 -18.29
N ALA A 405 -25.95 -3.62 -18.09
CA ALA A 405 -25.49 -4.08 -16.78
C ALA A 405 -24.41 -3.16 -16.17
N LEU A 406 -23.76 -2.34 -17.01
CA LEU A 406 -22.75 -1.36 -16.61
C LEU A 406 -23.14 0.03 -17.13
N PRO A 407 -22.98 1.11 -16.33
CA PRO A 407 -23.26 2.47 -16.79
C PRO A 407 -22.42 2.84 -18.02
N VAL A 408 -23.08 3.36 -19.07
CA VAL A 408 -22.43 3.83 -20.29
C VAL A 408 -22.64 5.34 -20.42
N VAL A 409 -21.58 6.09 -20.68
CA VAL A 409 -21.66 7.50 -21.05
C VAL A 409 -21.76 7.61 -22.57
N SER A 410 -22.90 8.13 -23.03
CA SER A 410 -23.25 8.24 -24.44
C SER A 410 -22.36 9.23 -25.18
N ASN A 411 -21.87 8.86 -26.37
CA ASN A 411 -21.15 9.81 -27.23
C ASN A 411 -22.10 10.85 -27.83
N LEU A 412 -23.40 10.60 -27.91
CA LEU A 412 -24.35 11.55 -28.48
C LEU A 412 -24.68 12.69 -27.51
N THR A 413 -24.88 12.35 -26.24
CA THR A 413 -25.38 13.30 -25.22
C THR A 413 -24.28 13.79 -24.27
N GLY A 414 -23.16 13.06 -24.17
CA GLY A 414 -22.13 13.33 -23.17
C GLY A 414 -22.55 13.01 -21.73
N ARG A 415 -23.71 12.36 -21.54
CA ARG A 415 -24.30 12.03 -20.24
C ARG A 415 -24.42 10.51 -20.09
N LEU A 416 -24.70 10.06 -18.86
CA LEU A 416 -25.10 8.67 -18.63
C LEU A 416 -26.33 8.34 -19.46
N ALA A 417 -26.22 7.30 -20.28
CA ALA A 417 -27.32 6.80 -21.07
C ALA A 417 -28.26 5.98 -20.20
N ASP A 418 -29.57 6.25 -20.29
CA ASP A 418 -30.56 5.32 -19.76
C ASP A 418 -30.71 4.09 -20.69
N ALA A 419 -31.38 3.06 -20.17
CA ALA A 419 -31.56 1.81 -20.90
C ALA A 419 -32.39 1.99 -22.18
N GLU A 420 -33.36 2.91 -22.18
CA GLU A 420 -34.24 3.17 -23.32
C GLU A 420 -33.47 3.82 -24.47
N LEU A 421 -32.55 4.74 -24.16
CA LEU A 421 -31.73 5.43 -25.15
C LEU A 421 -30.82 4.46 -25.91
N LEU A 422 -30.11 3.56 -25.22
CA LEU A 422 -29.21 2.60 -25.88
C LEU A 422 -29.97 1.49 -26.62
N ALA A 423 -31.22 1.22 -26.21
CA ALA A 423 -32.08 0.25 -26.85
C ALA A 423 -32.86 0.81 -28.05
N ASP A 424 -32.85 2.11 -28.28
CA ASP A 424 -33.48 2.77 -29.44
C ASP A 424 -32.65 2.54 -30.72
N PRO A 425 -33.16 1.85 -31.75
CA PRO A 425 -32.45 1.71 -33.02
C PRO A 425 -32.11 3.07 -33.67
N GLU A 426 -32.95 4.10 -33.48
CA GLU A 426 -32.71 5.43 -34.02
C GLU A 426 -31.56 6.14 -33.30
N TYR A 427 -31.24 5.77 -32.06
CA TYR A 427 -30.04 6.25 -31.37
C TYR A 427 -28.80 5.99 -32.19
N TRP A 428 -28.65 4.78 -32.75
CA TRP A 428 -27.47 4.40 -33.51
C TRP A 428 -27.36 5.13 -34.85
N ALA A 429 -28.50 5.41 -35.51
CA ALA A 429 -28.55 6.25 -36.71
C ALA A 429 -28.17 7.71 -36.41
N ARG A 430 -28.60 8.26 -35.27
CA ARG A 430 -28.16 9.59 -34.80
C ARG A 430 -26.68 9.56 -34.41
N HIS A 431 -26.24 8.56 -33.68
CA HIS A 431 -24.88 8.38 -33.18
C HIS A 431 -23.83 8.34 -34.30
N VAL A 432 -24.14 7.73 -35.45
CA VAL A 432 -23.20 7.74 -36.58
C VAL A 432 -23.13 9.09 -37.30
N ARG A 433 -24.18 9.93 -37.19
CA ARG A 433 -24.39 11.20 -37.92
C ARG A 433 -24.04 12.46 -37.14
N GLN A 434 -24.26 12.46 -35.84
CA GLN A 434 -24.14 13.62 -34.99
C GLN A 434 -22.78 13.66 -34.27
N PRO A 435 -22.35 14.82 -33.76
CA PRO A 435 -21.04 14.95 -33.13
C PRO A 435 -20.83 14.05 -31.91
N VAL A 436 -19.63 13.49 -31.77
CA VAL A 436 -19.17 12.79 -30.56
C VAL A 436 -18.88 13.81 -29.44
N ARG A 437 -19.68 13.80 -28.36
CA ARG A 437 -19.57 14.62 -27.15
C ARG A 437 -18.58 14.03 -26.12
N PHE A 438 -17.37 13.71 -26.54
CA PHE A 438 -16.38 13.03 -25.68
C PHE A 438 -16.00 13.87 -24.45
N HIS A 439 -15.74 15.17 -24.64
CA HIS A 439 -15.38 16.07 -23.54
C HIS A 439 -16.47 16.16 -22.46
N ASP A 440 -17.73 16.29 -22.86
CA ASP A 440 -18.86 16.30 -21.93
C ASP A 440 -18.97 14.96 -21.20
N GLY A 441 -18.69 13.86 -21.90
CA GLY A 441 -18.63 12.54 -21.31
C GLY A 441 -17.55 12.41 -20.23
N LEU A 442 -16.37 12.98 -20.44
CA LEU A 442 -15.31 13.00 -19.42
C LEU A 442 -15.71 13.80 -18.19
N ARG A 443 -16.40 14.94 -18.37
CA ARG A 443 -16.96 15.71 -17.24
C ARG A 443 -17.96 14.89 -16.44
N THR A 444 -18.87 14.20 -17.13
CA THR A 444 -19.82 13.28 -16.50
C THR A 444 -19.09 12.19 -15.71
N LEU A 445 -18.04 11.57 -16.25
CA LEU A 445 -17.25 10.57 -15.53
C LEU A 445 -16.61 11.13 -14.25
N GLY A 446 -16.04 12.34 -14.32
CA GLY A 446 -15.49 13.05 -13.15
C GLY A 446 -16.57 13.30 -12.08
N ASP A 447 -17.74 13.78 -12.49
CA ASP A 447 -18.89 14.01 -11.59
C ASP A 447 -19.41 12.70 -10.95
N GLN A 448 -19.21 11.55 -11.60
CA GLN A 448 -19.51 10.21 -11.05
C GLN A 448 -18.39 9.64 -10.15
N GLY A 449 -17.35 10.42 -9.85
CA GLY A 449 -16.25 10.00 -8.97
C GLY A 449 -15.27 9.03 -9.62
N VAL A 450 -15.16 9.04 -10.96
CA VAL A 450 -14.11 8.30 -11.66
C VAL A 450 -12.77 8.99 -11.46
N VAL A 451 -11.78 8.20 -11.00
CA VAL A 451 -10.40 8.67 -10.78
C VAL A 451 -9.37 7.85 -11.54
N ARG A 452 -9.82 6.83 -12.27
CA ARG A 452 -8.97 5.97 -13.10
C ARG A 452 -9.59 5.80 -14.48
N TYR A 453 -8.81 6.00 -15.52
CA TYR A 453 -9.21 5.89 -16.92
C TYR A 453 -8.28 4.89 -17.60
N LEU A 454 -8.85 3.83 -18.17
CA LEU A 454 -8.11 2.83 -18.93
C LEU A 454 -8.62 2.81 -20.37
N GLU A 455 -7.78 3.21 -21.31
CA GLU A 455 -8.05 3.04 -22.72
C GLU A 455 -7.75 1.59 -23.16
N LEU A 456 -8.76 0.94 -23.70
CA LEU A 456 -8.70 -0.34 -24.37
C LEU A 456 -8.74 -0.07 -25.87
N GLY A 457 -7.58 -0.16 -26.51
CA GLY A 457 -7.39 0.09 -27.93
C GLY A 457 -5.92 -0.08 -28.32
N PRO A 458 -5.56 0.13 -29.60
CA PRO A 458 -4.22 -0.19 -30.11
C PRO A 458 -3.13 0.85 -29.80
N ASP A 459 -3.51 2.06 -29.36
CA ASP A 459 -2.61 3.18 -29.04
C ASP A 459 -3.32 4.15 -28.05
N PRO A 460 -2.61 5.02 -27.30
CA PRO A 460 -3.17 5.85 -26.22
C PRO A 460 -3.83 7.14 -26.75
N VAL A 461 -4.79 7.04 -27.67
CA VAL A 461 -5.45 8.20 -28.27
C VAL A 461 -6.36 8.89 -27.27
N LEU A 462 -7.30 8.14 -26.68
CA LEU A 462 -8.25 8.67 -25.70
C LEU A 462 -7.56 9.01 -24.37
N ALA A 463 -6.56 8.24 -23.96
CA ALA A 463 -5.74 8.55 -22.80
C ALA A 463 -5.06 9.92 -22.93
N THR A 464 -4.54 10.25 -24.11
CA THR A 464 -3.98 11.59 -24.38
C THR A 464 -5.08 12.66 -24.32
N MET A 465 -6.25 12.42 -24.93
CA MET A 465 -7.37 13.36 -24.87
C MET A 465 -7.89 13.60 -23.44
N VAL A 466 -7.92 12.55 -22.61
CA VAL A 466 -8.28 12.67 -21.19
C VAL A 466 -7.30 13.58 -20.47
N GLN A 467 -5.99 13.35 -20.64
CA GLN A 467 -4.95 14.19 -20.03
C GLN A 467 -5.07 15.66 -20.44
N ASP A 468 -5.38 15.93 -21.71
CA ASP A 468 -5.59 17.29 -22.23
C ASP A 468 -6.87 17.96 -21.68
N CYS A 469 -7.85 17.17 -21.20
CA CYS A 469 -9.10 17.67 -20.62
C CYS A 469 -9.04 17.87 -19.10
N LEU A 470 -8.08 17.24 -18.42
CA LEU A 470 -7.92 17.41 -16.98
C LEU A 470 -7.43 18.85 -16.68
N PRO A 471 -8.01 19.55 -15.69
CA PRO A 471 -7.62 20.91 -15.37
C PRO A 471 -6.14 20.99 -15.00
N ALA A 472 -5.44 21.99 -15.54
CA ALA A 472 -4.06 22.27 -15.15
C ALA A 472 -4.02 22.70 -13.69
N ARG A 473 -3.26 21.99 -12.85
CA ARG A 473 -3.13 22.31 -11.41
C ARG A 473 -2.66 23.75 -11.21
N THR A 474 -3.48 24.56 -10.55
CA THR A 474 -2.99 25.70 -9.76
C THR A 474 -2.68 25.17 -8.36
N GLY A 475 -1.58 25.63 -7.74
CA GLY A 475 -1.05 25.09 -6.49
C GLY A 475 -2.07 24.96 -5.34
N ASP A 476 -1.75 24.05 -4.41
CA ASP A 476 -2.43 23.73 -3.13
C ASP A 476 -3.68 22.82 -3.14
N GLU A 477 -4.09 22.23 -4.27
CA GLU A 477 -5.10 21.15 -4.24
C GLU A 477 -4.48 19.82 -3.74
N GLU A 478 -4.97 19.33 -2.60
CA GLU A 478 -4.54 18.08 -1.93
C GLU A 478 -4.95 16.79 -2.70
N ASP A 479 -5.83 16.90 -3.69
CA ASP A 479 -6.31 15.75 -4.45
C ASP A 479 -5.27 15.25 -5.46
N ALA A 480 -5.00 13.95 -5.42
CA ALA A 480 -4.10 13.28 -6.35
C ALA A 480 -4.71 13.25 -7.76
N GLU A 481 -3.87 13.48 -8.78
CA GLU A 481 -4.29 13.43 -10.19
C GLU A 481 -4.94 12.08 -10.55
N PRO A 482 -5.94 12.07 -11.44
CA PRO A 482 -6.50 10.82 -11.95
C PRO A 482 -5.44 9.96 -12.64
N VAL A 483 -5.55 8.65 -12.49
CA VAL A 483 -4.70 7.71 -13.23
C VAL A 483 -5.26 7.57 -14.65
N VAL A 484 -4.43 7.84 -15.66
CA VAL A 484 -4.78 7.64 -17.05
C VAL A 484 -3.79 6.66 -17.67
N ALA A 485 -4.29 5.52 -18.15
CA ALA A 485 -3.48 4.44 -18.71
C ALA A 485 -4.07 3.94 -20.03
N ALA A 486 -3.24 3.28 -20.84
CA ALA A 486 -3.66 2.65 -22.09
C ALA A 486 -3.10 1.23 -22.16
N ALA A 487 -3.91 0.30 -22.65
CA ALA A 487 -3.55 -1.11 -22.71
C ALA A 487 -2.43 -1.39 -23.72
N LEU A 488 -2.35 -0.63 -24.82
CA LEU A 488 -1.34 -0.78 -25.86
C LEU A 488 -0.76 0.58 -26.27
N ARG A 489 0.46 0.53 -26.81
CA ARG A 489 1.17 1.66 -27.41
C ARG A 489 1.97 1.18 -28.60
N SER A 490 1.96 1.96 -29.68
CA SER A 490 2.78 1.67 -30.86
C SER A 490 4.27 1.68 -30.52
N GLY A 491 5.02 0.73 -31.09
CA GLY A 491 6.46 0.58 -30.89
C GLY A 491 6.89 0.08 -29.51
N HIS A 492 5.97 -0.42 -28.68
CA HIS A 492 6.24 -0.97 -27.36
C HIS A 492 5.74 -2.42 -27.26
N GLU A 493 6.37 -3.23 -26.42
CA GLU A 493 5.93 -4.60 -26.13
C GLU A 493 4.53 -4.60 -25.51
N GLU A 494 3.61 -5.39 -26.08
CA GLU A 494 2.18 -5.34 -25.77
C GLU A 494 1.89 -5.85 -24.36
N ALA A 495 2.45 -7.01 -23.99
CA ALA A 495 2.24 -7.59 -22.67
C ALA A 495 2.78 -6.69 -21.54
N ARG A 496 3.95 -6.08 -21.75
CA ARG A 496 4.57 -5.15 -20.81
C ARG A 496 3.77 -3.85 -20.69
N THR A 497 3.25 -3.33 -21.80
CA THR A 497 2.41 -2.12 -21.80
C THR A 497 1.10 -2.36 -21.05
N LEU A 498 0.43 -3.48 -21.32
CA LEU A 498 -0.83 -3.86 -20.67
C LEU A 498 -0.65 -4.08 -19.16
N LEU A 499 0.38 -4.84 -18.76
CA LEU A 499 0.68 -5.05 -17.34
C LEU A 499 1.14 -3.77 -16.65
N GLY A 500 1.78 -2.85 -17.38
CA GLY A 500 2.06 -1.48 -16.92
C GLY A 500 0.79 -0.69 -16.62
N ALA A 501 -0.22 -0.78 -17.49
CA ALA A 501 -1.53 -0.16 -17.26
C ALA A 501 -2.26 -0.78 -16.05
N VAL A 502 -2.27 -2.11 -15.95
CA VAL A 502 -2.82 -2.82 -14.77
C VAL A 502 -2.09 -2.40 -13.50
N ALA A 503 -0.76 -2.32 -13.53
CA ALA A 503 0.04 -1.85 -12.40
C ALA A 503 -0.29 -0.41 -12.00
N ALA A 504 -0.51 0.50 -12.96
CA ALA A 504 -0.87 1.89 -12.69
C ALA A 504 -2.22 2.00 -11.97
N LEU A 505 -3.21 1.22 -12.40
CA LEU A 505 -4.50 1.12 -11.70
C LEU A 505 -4.33 0.51 -10.31
N HIS A 506 -3.51 -0.54 -10.20
CA HIS A 506 -3.29 -1.27 -8.97
C HIS A 506 -2.66 -0.43 -7.86
N VAL A 507 -1.60 0.31 -8.20
CA VAL A 507 -0.88 1.12 -7.21
C VAL A 507 -1.73 2.27 -6.67
N ASP A 508 -2.69 2.74 -7.45
CA ASP A 508 -3.59 3.82 -7.03
C ASP A 508 -4.83 3.30 -6.28
N GLY A 509 -5.09 1.98 -6.26
CA GLY A 509 -6.10 1.38 -5.38
C GLY A 509 -6.91 0.23 -5.96
N GLN A 510 -6.98 0.09 -7.29
CA GLN A 510 -7.76 -0.98 -7.92
C GLN A 510 -7.18 -2.37 -7.57
N PRO A 511 -7.95 -3.32 -7.02
CA PRO A 511 -7.46 -4.68 -6.81
C PRO A 511 -7.10 -5.33 -8.15
N ALA A 512 -5.98 -6.07 -8.19
CA ALA A 512 -5.56 -6.83 -9.36
C ALA A 512 -5.28 -8.28 -8.92
N ASP A 513 -5.99 -9.24 -9.51
CA ASP A 513 -5.73 -10.66 -9.36
C ASP A 513 -4.82 -11.12 -10.50
N LEU A 514 -3.57 -11.39 -10.16
CA LEU A 514 -2.56 -11.86 -11.12
C LEU A 514 -2.23 -13.33 -10.89
N GLY A 515 -3.06 -14.07 -10.15
CA GLY A 515 -2.83 -15.47 -9.79
C GLY A 515 -2.63 -16.38 -11.01
N ALA A 516 -3.35 -16.11 -12.10
CA ALA A 516 -3.20 -16.87 -13.35
C ALA A 516 -1.78 -16.78 -13.96
N LEU A 517 -1.03 -15.70 -13.70
CA LEU A 517 0.34 -15.53 -14.20
C LEU A 517 1.38 -16.34 -13.39
N VAL A 518 0.99 -16.84 -12.22
CA VAL A 518 1.86 -17.47 -11.23
C VAL A 518 1.26 -18.77 -10.67
N ALA A 519 0.36 -19.42 -11.43
CA ALA A 519 -0.38 -20.59 -10.96
C ALA A 519 0.56 -21.70 -10.46
N ASP A 520 1.69 -21.91 -11.15
CA ASP A 520 2.69 -22.93 -10.81
C ASP A 520 3.84 -22.41 -9.92
N ALA A 521 3.69 -21.23 -9.31
CA ALA A 521 4.77 -20.57 -8.57
C ALA A 521 5.03 -21.22 -7.20
N ALA A 522 6.25 -21.73 -7.02
CA ALA A 522 6.74 -22.22 -5.74
C ALA A 522 6.81 -21.09 -4.71
N GLN A 523 6.77 -21.46 -3.42
CA GLN A 523 6.87 -20.49 -2.33
C GLN A 523 8.31 -20.31 -1.87
N LEU A 524 8.81 -19.08 -1.96
CA LEU A 524 10.16 -18.72 -1.53
C LEU A 524 10.18 -18.14 -0.11
N PRO A 525 11.27 -18.33 0.67
CA PRO A 525 11.45 -17.71 1.98
C PRO A 525 11.88 -16.23 1.83
N LEU A 526 11.09 -15.43 1.11
CA LEU A 526 11.38 -14.02 0.85
C LEU A 526 11.46 -13.20 2.16
N PRO A 527 12.24 -12.11 2.20
CA PRO A 527 12.37 -11.26 3.39
C PRO A 527 11.03 -10.81 3.97
N THR A 528 10.88 -10.88 5.30
CA THR A 528 9.65 -10.49 6.01
C THR A 528 9.46 -8.96 6.05
N TYR A 529 8.25 -8.53 6.45
CA TYR A 529 7.86 -7.12 6.51
C TYR A 529 8.86 -6.25 7.30
N ARG A 530 9.19 -5.08 6.75
CA ARG A 530 10.11 -4.12 7.36
C ARG A 530 9.38 -3.14 8.27
N PHE A 531 9.31 -3.49 9.54
CA PHE A 531 8.70 -2.66 10.58
C PHE A 531 9.54 -1.42 10.88
N GLN A 532 8.88 -0.25 10.81
CA GLN A 532 9.44 1.03 11.24
C GLN A 532 9.30 1.15 12.77
N ARG A 533 10.27 0.58 13.49
CA ARG A 533 10.19 0.41 14.95
C ARG A 533 10.32 1.75 15.68
N ARG A 534 9.39 1.99 16.60
CA ARG A 534 9.47 3.06 17.62
C ARG A 534 9.39 2.43 19.00
N ARG A 535 10.10 3.01 19.97
CA ARG A 535 10.12 2.51 21.35
C ARG A 535 8.85 2.99 22.08
N TYR A 536 7.95 2.07 22.39
CA TYR A 536 6.76 2.33 23.20
C TYR A 536 6.89 1.64 24.56
N TRP A 537 7.44 2.34 25.54
CA TRP A 537 7.60 1.87 26.92
C TRP A 537 7.00 2.91 27.88
N ARG A 538 6.31 2.48 28.95
CA ARG A 538 5.92 3.41 30.02
C ARG A 538 7.20 3.83 30.77
N PRO A 539 7.48 5.13 30.93
CA PRO A 539 8.63 5.57 31.71
C PRO A 539 8.48 5.12 33.16
N THR A 540 9.48 4.43 33.71
CA THR A 540 9.56 4.20 35.15
C THR A 540 10.05 5.50 35.81
N PRO A 541 9.40 6.01 36.86
CA PRO A 541 9.89 7.19 37.57
C PRO A 541 11.30 6.96 38.13
N ASP A 542 12.28 7.74 37.69
CA ASP A 542 13.65 7.73 38.24
C ASP A 542 13.72 8.73 39.40
N ALA A 543 13.88 8.22 40.63
CA ALA A 543 13.98 9.02 41.85
C ALA A 543 15.21 9.95 41.85
N ALA A 544 16.24 9.67 41.04
CA ALA A 544 17.45 10.48 40.94
C ALA A 544 17.37 11.58 39.87
N ALA A 545 16.34 11.58 39.01
CA ALA A 545 16.20 12.56 37.93
C ALA A 545 16.22 14.05 38.38
N PRO A 546 15.62 14.43 39.52
CA PRO A 546 15.68 15.82 40.00
C PRO A 546 17.08 16.28 40.43
N ALA A 547 17.90 15.38 41.00
CA ALA A 547 19.26 15.71 41.43
C ALA A 547 20.16 16.04 40.22
N ARG A 548 20.03 15.26 39.14
CA ARG A 548 20.72 15.50 37.85
C ARG A 548 20.34 16.82 37.20
N ALA A 549 19.06 17.19 37.30
CA ALA A 549 18.58 18.44 36.70
C ALA A 549 19.07 19.70 37.43
N ALA A 550 19.54 19.57 38.68
CA ALA A 550 19.98 20.67 39.53
C ALA A 550 21.50 20.74 39.74
N ASP A 551 22.29 19.98 38.96
CA ASP A 551 23.75 19.88 39.05
C ASP A 551 24.28 19.57 40.47
N LEU A 552 23.48 18.85 41.28
CA LEU A 552 23.89 18.39 42.61
C LEU A 552 24.74 17.12 42.51
N GLN A 553 25.66 16.93 43.45
CA GLN A 553 26.45 15.70 43.51
C GLN A 553 25.54 14.51 43.84
N GLU A 554 25.53 13.50 42.97
CA GLU A 554 24.78 12.27 43.18
C GLU A 554 25.44 11.41 44.28
N THR A 555 24.62 10.84 45.16
CA THR A 555 25.08 9.87 46.18
C THR A 555 25.05 8.43 45.67
N GLY A 556 24.32 8.17 44.57
CA GLY A 556 23.98 6.82 44.12
C GLY A 556 22.95 6.09 45.00
N HIS A 557 22.40 6.75 46.02
CA HIS A 557 21.48 6.14 46.98
C HIS A 557 20.00 6.46 46.67
N PRO A 558 19.10 5.46 46.61
CA PRO A 558 17.72 5.67 46.17
C PRO A 558 16.88 6.54 47.10
N LEU A 559 17.22 6.62 48.40
CA LEU A 559 16.45 7.40 49.40
C LEU A 559 16.95 8.85 49.54
N LEU A 560 18.22 9.12 49.19
CA LEU A 560 18.88 10.42 49.35
C LEU A 560 19.74 10.69 48.12
N PRO A 561 19.15 10.95 46.95
CA PRO A 561 19.88 11.01 45.68
C PRO A 561 20.91 12.14 45.58
N ALA A 562 20.81 13.18 46.42
CA ALA A 562 21.66 14.37 46.34
C ALA A 562 22.40 14.66 47.65
N VAL A 563 23.64 15.14 47.55
CA VAL A 563 24.44 15.70 48.64
C VAL A 563 24.95 17.10 48.28
N ILE A 564 24.89 18.02 49.25
CA ILE A 564 25.38 19.39 49.16
C ILE A 564 26.45 19.58 50.25
N HIS A 565 27.65 19.99 49.85
CA HIS A 565 28.72 20.34 50.77
C HIS A 565 28.61 21.82 51.15
N GLN A 566 28.58 22.12 52.44
CA GLN A 566 28.49 23.48 52.96
C GLN A 566 29.90 24.06 53.16
N ALA A 567 30.02 25.39 53.05
CA ALA A 567 31.31 26.08 53.14
C ALA A 567 31.97 25.99 54.53
N ASP A 568 31.19 25.73 55.58
CA ASP A 568 31.65 25.54 56.95
C ASP A 568 32.14 24.11 57.24
N GLY A 569 32.10 23.23 56.24
CA GLY A 569 32.48 21.82 56.38
C GLY A 569 31.33 20.90 56.78
N GLY A 570 30.10 21.40 56.89
CA GLY A 570 28.88 20.59 57.02
C GLY A 570 28.40 19.99 55.70
N LEU A 571 27.44 19.08 55.76
CA LEU A 571 26.81 18.43 54.62
C LEU A 571 25.29 18.40 54.78
N LEU A 572 24.58 18.56 53.66
CA LEU A 572 23.14 18.38 53.59
C LEU A 572 22.82 17.35 52.50
N LEU A 573 22.27 16.20 52.90
CA LEU A 573 21.74 15.20 51.98
C LEU A 573 20.23 15.38 51.87
N ALA A 574 19.70 15.28 50.66
CA ALA A 574 18.28 15.48 50.41
C ALA A 574 17.69 14.37 49.54
N GLY A 575 16.44 14.04 49.83
CA GLY A 575 15.67 13.07 49.05
C GLY A 575 14.17 13.22 49.23
N ARG A 576 13.44 12.36 48.51
CA ARG A 576 11.98 12.31 48.56
C ARG A 576 11.55 10.85 48.66
N LEU A 577 10.83 10.53 49.74
CA LEU A 577 10.34 9.18 50.02
C LEU A 577 8.87 9.12 49.66
N SER A 578 8.48 8.11 48.87
CA SER A 578 7.10 7.89 48.47
C SER A 578 6.87 6.41 48.19
N LEU A 579 5.72 5.88 48.60
CA LEU A 579 5.31 4.51 48.26
C LEU A 579 5.18 4.30 46.74
N ARG A 580 5.08 5.37 45.94
CA ARG A 580 5.05 5.30 44.47
C ARG A 580 6.43 5.04 43.86
N THR A 581 7.48 5.64 44.41
CA THR A 581 8.87 5.52 43.91
C THR A 581 9.65 4.45 44.65
N HIS A 582 9.24 4.11 45.88
CA HIS A 582 9.87 3.14 46.77
C HIS A 582 8.81 2.18 47.34
N PRO A 583 8.17 1.34 46.50
CA PRO A 583 7.02 0.52 46.90
C PRO A 583 7.31 -0.46 48.04
N TRP A 584 8.56 -0.91 48.17
CA TRP A 584 9.00 -1.81 49.25
C TRP A 584 8.89 -1.17 50.65
N LEU A 585 8.84 0.17 50.77
CA LEU A 585 8.61 0.81 52.06
C LEU A 585 7.21 0.49 52.60
N GLY A 586 6.24 0.18 51.72
CA GLY A 586 4.89 -0.24 52.09
C GLY A 586 4.83 -1.59 52.81
N ASP A 587 5.89 -2.41 52.72
CA ASP A 587 5.95 -3.69 53.41
C ASP A 587 6.18 -3.51 54.94
N HIS A 588 6.64 -2.34 55.38
CA HIS A 588 6.85 -2.02 56.80
C HIS A 588 5.65 -1.30 57.42
N ALA A 589 4.50 -1.98 57.45
CA ALA A 589 3.28 -1.46 58.06
C ALA A 589 3.17 -1.85 59.55
N ILE A 590 2.93 -0.89 60.43
CA ILE A 590 2.74 -1.08 61.87
C ILE A 590 1.44 -0.38 62.30
N ALA A 591 0.51 -1.15 62.89
CA ALA A 591 -0.74 -0.63 63.44
C ALA A 591 -1.57 0.25 62.48
N GLY A 592 -1.52 -0.04 61.18
CA GLY A 592 -2.28 0.69 60.15
C GLY A 592 -1.58 1.92 59.55
N GLY A 593 -0.39 2.27 60.06
CA GLY A 593 0.52 3.25 59.46
C GLY A 593 1.73 2.59 58.78
N VAL A 594 2.42 3.32 57.92
CA VAL A 594 3.67 2.96 57.26
C VAL A 594 4.80 3.88 57.77
N PRO A 595 5.30 3.67 58.99
CA PRO A 595 6.48 4.38 59.47
C PRO A 595 7.70 4.01 58.62
N LEU A 596 8.63 4.94 58.46
CA LEU A 596 9.95 4.63 57.93
C LEU A 596 10.66 3.68 58.91
N PRO A 597 11.18 2.53 58.45
CA PRO A 597 11.88 1.59 59.33
C PRO A 597 13.02 2.27 60.09
N ALA A 598 13.19 1.94 61.38
CA ALA A 598 14.32 2.44 62.18
C ALA A 598 15.68 2.16 61.52
N THR A 599 15.81 1.01 60.85
CA THR A 599 17.01 0.64 60.09
C THR A 599 17.26 1.54 58.87
N ALA A 600 16.22 2.15 58.29
CA ALA A 600 16.40 3.13 57.23
C ALA A 600 17.05 4.41 57.77
N PHE A 601 16.68 4.89 58.96
CA PHE A 601 17.37 6.03 59.60
C PHE A 601 18.86 5.74 59.86
N VAL A 602 19.20 4.51 60.23
CA VAL A 602 20.61 4.06 60.35
C VAL A 602 21.32 4.13 59.00
N GLU A 603 20.69 3.66 57.91
CA GLU A 603 21.27 3.77 56.56
C GLU A 603 21.45 5.23 56.13
N LEU A 604 20.49 6.11 56.44
CA LEU A 604 20.61 7.54 56.14
C LEU A 604 21.80 8.17 56.89
N ALA A 605 22.01 7.78 58.15
CA ALA A 605 23.14 8.24 58.96
C ALA A 605 24.48 7.70 58.44
N LEU A 606 24.54 6.43 58.05
CA LEU A 606 25.73 5.81 57.44
C LEU A 606 26.07 6.45 56.10
N LEU A 607 25.08 6.75 55.27
CA LEU A 607 25.31 7.47 54.00
C LEU A 607 25.89 8.87 54.26
N ALA A 608 25.33 9.62 55.21
CA ALA A 608 25.87 10.92 55.59
C ALA A 608 27.30 10.79 56.13
N GLY A 609 27.58 9.75 56.92
CA GLY A 609 28.92 9.43 57.41
C GLY A 609 29.92 9.16 56.29
N ARG A 610 29.55 8.34 55.28
CA ARG A 610 30.39 8.07 54.10
C ARG A 610 30.80 9.34 53.35
N HIS A 611 29.91 10.34 53.28
CA HIS A 611 30.22 11.62 52.65
C HIS A 611 30.95 12.60 53.59
N GLY A 612 30.81 12.44 54.90
CA GLY A 612 31.43 13.29 55.94
C GLY A 612 32.69 12.70 56.58
N ASP A 613 33.30 11.70 55.93
CA ASP A 613 34.46 10.95 56.42
C ASP A 613 34.29 10.37 57.83
N CYS A 614 33.06 9.99 58.22
CA CYS A 614 32.76 9.30 59.48
C CYS A 614 32.35 7.86 59.20
N ASP A 615 33.01 6.90 59.85
CA ASP A 615 32.75 5.46 59.68
C ASP A 615 31.96 4.85 60.86
N THR A 616 31.72 5.64 61.92
CA THR A 616 31.08 5.16 63.16
C THR A 616 29.89 6.04 63.53
N VAL A 617 28.72 5.41 63.74
CA VAL A 617 27.55 6.04 64.40
C VAL A 617 27.72 5.82 65.90
N ASP A 618 28.08 6.87 66.63
CA ASP A 618 28.36 6.83 68.08
C ASP A 618 27.05 6.91 68.89
N ASP A 619 26.10 7.72 68.41
CA ASP A 619 24.73 7.76 68.92
C ASP A 619 23.75 8.06 67.79
N LEU A 620 22.54 7.48 67.87
CA LEU A 620 21.40 7.82 67.01
C LEU A 620 20.10 7.66 67.81
N THR A 621 19.57 8.78 68.25
CA THR A 621 18.31 8.86 68.99
C THR A 621 17.17 9.15 68.01
N LEU A 622 16.18 8.26 67.97
CA LEU A 622 14.93 8.46 67.21
C LEU A 622 13.92 9.17 68.11
N GLU A 623 13.54 10.39 67.73
CA GLU A 623 12.68 11.27 68.54
C GLU A 623 11.20 11.10 68.19
N THR A 624 10.87 11.04 66.89
CA THR A 624 9.48 10.98 66.41
C THR A 624 9.40 10.13 65.14
N PRO A 625 8.42 9.21 65.02
CA PRO A 625 8.21 8.42 63.80
C PRO A 625 8.01 9.31 62.56
N LEU A 626 8.64 8.92 61.44
CA LEU A 626 8.38 9.51 60.12
C LEU A 626 7.39 8.62 59.41
N LEU A 627 6.12 9.05 59.30
CA LEU A 627 5.08 8.31 58.60
C LEU A 627 5.11 8.64 57.10
N LEU A 628 5.04 7.61 56.26
CA LEU A 628 5.04 7.72 54.79
C LEU A 628 3.62 7.70 54.21
N ASP A 629 2.64 7.47 55.07
CA ASP A 629 1.21 7.54 54.85
C ASP A 629 0.57 8.50 55.88
N ASP A 630 -0.69 8.86 55.65
CA ASP A 630 -1.48 9.64 56.60
C ASP A 630 -2.69 8.79 57.05
N PRO A 631 -2.72 8.33 58.31
CA PRO A 631 -3.84 7.53 58.82
C PRO A 631 -5.12 8.34 59.07
N ASP A 632 -5.08 9.69 59.12
CA ASP A 632 -6.24 10.57 59.40
C ASP A 632 -6.70 11.38 58.17
N ALA A 633 -6.05 11.22 57.02
CA ALA A 633 -6.48 11.79 55.75
C ALA A 633 -7.78 11.11 55.27
N GLY A 634 -8.92 11.67 55.63
CA GLY A 634 -10.17 11.44 54.91
C GLY A 634 -10.02 11.74 53.42
N ALA A 635 -10.97 11.25 52.62
CA ALA A 635 -10.98 11.28 51.14
C ALA A 635 -10.91 12.67 50.45
N SER A 636 -10.54 13.75 51.14
CA SER A 636 -10.34 15.10 50.58
C SER A 636 -8.91 15.64 50.66
N ALA A 637 -7.90 14.84 51.05
CA ALA A 637 -6.48 15.22 51.06
C ALA A 637 -5.67 14.58 49.90
N ASP A 638 -6.30 14.46 48.73
CA ASP A 638 -5.76 13.75 47.55
C ASP A 638 -4.51 14.41 46.91
N THR A 639 -4.00 15.52 47.44
CA THR A 639 -2.92 16.29 46.79
C THR A 639 -1.65 16.47 47.62
N ALA A 640 -1.63 16.26 48.94
CA ALA A 640 -0.41 16.48 49.75
C ALA A 640 0.40 15.19 50.01
N ILE A 641 -0.26 14.04 50.17
CA ILE A 641 0.39 12.74 50.47
C ILE A 641 0.69 11.93 49.20
N ALA A 642 -0.04 12.18 48.10
CA ALA A 642 0.23 11.58 46.79
C ALA A 642 1.66 11.88 46.28
N ASP A 643 2.27 12.93 46.82
CA ASP A 643 3.60 13.38 46.46
C ASP A 643 4.70 12.86 47.42
N GLY A 644 4.39 12.25 48.56
CA GLY A 644 5.40 11.74 49.50
C GLY A 644 6.10 12.84 50.32
N VAL A 645 7.16 12.49 51.02
CA VAL A 645 7.83 13.36 52.01
C VAL A 645 9.24 13.74 51.57
N LYS A 646 9.59 15.01 51.69
CA LYS A 646 10.97 15.50 51.52
C LYS A 646 11.73 15.15 52.79
N VAL A 647 12.92 14.58 52.64
CA VAL A 647 13.81 14.21 53.75
C VAL A 647 15.11 14.98 53.60
N GLN A 648 15.58 15.54 54.71
CA GLN A 648 16.87 16.21 54.82
C GLN A 648 17.68 15.57 55.94
N VAL A 649 18.93 15.25 55.64
CA VAL A 649 19.92 14.81 56.61
C VAL A 649 21.02 15.84 56.66
N ALA A 650 21.11 16.56 57.76
CA ALA A 650 22.16 17.54 57.98
C ALA A 650 23.23 16.92 58.89
N LEU A 651 24.48 16.96 58.44
CA LEU A 651 25.66 16.59 59.23
C LEU A 651 26.50 17.85 59.43
N GLY A 652 26.69 18.24 60.69
CA GLY A 652 27.45 19.44 61.03
C GLY A 652 28.94 19.35 60.67
N ALA A 653 29.60 20.50 60.74
CA ALA A 653 31.05 20.58 60.76
C ALA A 653 31.64 19.76 61.93
N PRO A 654 32.86 19.23 61.79
CA PRO A 654 33.50 18.49 62.89
C PRO A 654 33.82 19.44 64.04
N ASP A 655 33.51 19.02 65.26
CA ASP A 655 33.95 19.72 66.48
C ASP A 655 35.46 19.52 66.73
N GLU A 656 35.98 20.14 67.80
CA GLU A 656 37.41 20.03 68.17
C GLU A 656 37.87 18.57 68.43
N SER A 657 36.94 17.65 68.66
CA SER A 657 37.19 16.23 68.86
C SER A 657 36.94 15.37 67.61
N GLY A 658 36.60 16.00 66.48
CA GLY A 658 36.28 15.33 65.22
C GLY A 658 34.88 14.70 65.18
N ARG A 659 34.03 14.95 66.19
CA ARG A 659 32.65 14.45 66.21
C ARG A 659 31.76 15.38 65.40
N ARG A 660 30.77 14.82 64.71
CA ARG A 660 29.81 15.57 63.90
C ARG A 660 28.40 15.28 64.36
N THR A 661 27.63 16.33 64.62
CA THR A 661 26.21 16.21 64.97
C THR A 661 25.40 15.95 63.70
N LEU A 662 24.53 14.94 63.74
CA LEU A 662 23.62 14.57 62.67
C LEU A 662 22.18 14.89 63.09
N THR A 663 21.38 15.40 62.16
CA THR A 663 19.94 15.56 62.32
C THR A 663 19.20 15.10 61.08
N ILE A 664 18.05 14.44 61.25
CA ILE A 664 17.19 13.96 60.17
C ILE A 664 15.82 14.62 60.31
N HIS A 665 15.42 15.33 59.27
CA HIS A 665 14.18 16.08 59.20
C HIS A 665 13.33 15.63 58.02
N SER A 666 12.01 15.80 58.13
CA SER A 666 11.11 15.64 56.99
C SER A 666 10.05 16.74 56.92
N ARG A 667 9.51 16.93 55.71
CA ARG A 667 8.38 17.80 55.44
C ARG A 667 7.51 17.19 54.33
N PRO A 668 6.17 17.30 54.38
CA PRO A 668 5.30 16.94 53.27
C PRO A 668 5.71 17.67 51.96
N ALA A 669 5.77 16.94 50.84
CA ALA A 669 6.28 17.51 49.59
C ALA A 669 5.39 18.61 49.00
N GLY A 670 4.08 18.60 49.29
CA GLY A 670 3.07 19.55 48.81
C GLY A 670 2.80 20.77 49.70
N ALA A 671 3.53 20.94 50.81
CA ALA A 671 3.45 22.17 51.60
C ALA A 671 4.21 23.28 50.87
N GLU A 672 3.56 24.07 50.02
CA GLU A 672 4.09 25.36 49.56
C GLU A 672 4.02 26.37 50.71
N GLY A 673 5.09 27.14 50.91
CA GLY A 673 5.13 28.13 51.98
C GLY A 673 4.33 29.36 51.58
N ASP A 674 3.13 29.52 52.13
CA ASP A 674 2.48 30.82 52.17
C ASP A 674 3.22 31.69 53.20
N ASP A 675 4.10 32.56 52.68
CA ASP A 675 4.90 33.54 53.41
C ASP A 675 4.08 34.67 54.07
N GLU A 676 2.76 34.54 54.26
CA GLU A 676 1.91 35.66 54.71
C GLU A 676 0.99 35.43 55.93
N THR A 677 1.03 34.28 56.62
CA THR A 677 0.41 34.19 57.96
C THR A 677 1.32 33.51 58.98
N GLY A 678 1.95 34.31 59.83
CA GLY A 678 2.86 33.88 60.90
C GLY A 678 2.18 33.05 62.00
N GLY A 679 1.88 31.79 61.70
CA GLY A 679 1.56 30.76 62.67
C GLY A 679 2.75 29.82 62.85
N TYR A 680 3.47 29.96 63.96
CA TYR A 680 4.45 28.96 64.38
C TYR A 680 3.75 27.59 64.43
N GLY A 681 4.25 26.60 63.69
CA GLY A 681 3.87 25.20 63.91
C GLY A 681 4.16 24.80 65.36
N GLU A 682 3.55 23.72 65.86
CA GLU A 682 3.63 23.31 67.28
C GLU A 682 5.06 23.23 67.85
N ASP A 683 6.09 23.13 66.99
CA ASP A 683 7.52 23.05 67.35
C ASP A 683 8.37 24.30 67.01
N GLY A 684 7.78 25.38 66.50
CA GLY A 684 8.47 26.67 66.30
C GLY A 684 9.38 26.82 65.06
N ASP A 685 9.38 25.86 64.11
CA ASP A 685 10.09 26.00 62.82
C ASP A 685 9.23 26.75 61.77
N PRO A 686 9.70 27.89 61.22
CA PRO A 686 8.96 28.68 60.22
C PRO A 686 8.74 27.94 58.89
N TYR A 687 9.47 26.86 58.60
CA TYR A 687 9.43 26.18 57.30
C TYR A 687 8.76 24.79 57.33
N GLY A 688 8.16 24.41 58.47
CA GLY A 688 7.36 23.19 58.60
C GLY A 688 8.15 21.88 58.54
N TRP A 689 9.45 21.89 58.86
CA TRP A 689 10.23 20.66 59.00
C TRP A 689 10.02 20.06 60.39
N ARG A 690 9.79 18.75 60.43
CA ARG A 690 9.75 17.97 61.67
C ARG A 690 11.05 17.19 61.83
N ARG A 691 11.66 17.27 63.01
CA ARG A 691 12.84 16.48 63.36
C ARG A 691 12.41 15.08 63.80
N HIS A 692 13.11 14.07 63.28
CA HIS A 692 12.80 12.66 63.53
C HIS A 692 13.93 11.94 64.25
N ALA A 693 15.17 12.35 64.01
CA ALA A 693 16.32 11.77 64.66
C ALA A 693 17.45 12.78 64.85
N THR A 694 18.21 12.59 65.93
CA THR A 694 19.47 13.27 66.19
C THR A 694 20.55 12.23 66.46
N GLY A 695 21.78 12.49 66.08
CA GLY A 695 22.87 11.55 66.35
C GLY A 695 24.22 12.22 66.37
N VAL A 696 25.24 11.41 66.67
CA VAL A 696 26.63 11.81 66.61
C VAL A 696 27.40 10.79 65.78
N LEU A 697 28.08 11.29 64.75
CA LEU A 697 28.99 10.49 63.92
C LEU A 697 30.43 10.81 64.30
N THR A 698 31.28 9.78 64.26
CA THR A 698 32.70 9.91 64.57
C THR A 698 33.54 9.14 63.56
N THR A 699 34.79 9.56 63.41
CA THR A 699 35.85 8.71 62.87
C THR A 699 36.26 7.74 63.97
N GLY A 700 36.14 6.44 63.73
CA GLY A 700 36.51 5.42 64.68
C GLY A 700 37.91 5.68 65.22
N ARG A 701 38.06 5.71 66.55
CA ARG A 701 39.39 5.64 67.16
C ARG A 701 40.06 4.39 66.59
N ALA A 702 41.18 4.58 65.88
CA ALA A 702 42.11 3.49 65.66
C ALA A 702 42.53 2.98 67.04
N THR A 703 41.88 1.93 67.54
CA THR A 703 42.38 1.11 68.62
C THR A 703 43.69 0.54 68.12
N ARG A 704 44.80 1.15 68.56
CA ARG A 704 46.14 0.57 68.45
C ARG A 704 46.24 -0.71 69.27
#